data_AF-A0A8S1EXY4-F1
#
_entry.id   AF-A0A8S1EXY4-F1
#
_cell.length_a   1.000
_cell.length_b   1.000
_cell.length_c   1.000
_cell.angle_alpha   90.00
_cell.angle_beta   90.00
_cell.angle_gamma   90.00
#
_symmetry.space_group_name_H-M   'P 1'
#
loop_
_entity.id
_entity.type
_entity.pdbx_description
1 polymer ?
#
loop_
_entity_poly.entity_id
_entity_poly.type
_entity_poly.pdbx_seq_one_letter_code
_entity_poly.pdbx_strand_id
1 'polypeptide(L)'
;MDPEALSSDSFVAETIATRRRSSSVSDDYSVQRTNDDATQCKYYAVQKGYYKDDFIERFANTSSNMAETRRFPEISMGYWARTKIVEKFTVEYLRKYSGNAQIVSLGCGFDTLFWRLAASGEKLAKFVEVDFSSVTSKKIRHIMKPANGPDPTKLFTEKPAIVQHSDLHAGNYHLVGADLRQLNEFHVKLNTCNLDKSLPTIFIAECVLVYMSAQNSADLLKSLSEAFKTCAFVNYEQFRTSDSFTRVMEKNLGDRGIHLHGLQMCESDEKQILRFKTAGFSEVGVYDMNVVFKKLLDQSEVERIKKIELLDEIELLEQLLAHYCNIDVPMKWLRRRSVRHKLLLILACVILFAINKYYTQPVEQESAEIVVEETKNECETPEIPDIQTIKCSADNGKPMSCWKNDEDVFLPFSYIRKRFDMSGKLSKDATLFEIFTSYSKMRVPDEKYNPLGVFGHFATYNVERRERVRCISAETDVPMSTQWNPKPYYYPIQIAQYGLQHYSRIKSGSRKMLEVLKGEKSVEWKGAAGMHETTERLFYKDEELGFLVNISTGDAISNAGAYVYLDKSSELHVLSFEWKPMNANASFTVLAKMRDGDLLVLLNYVMQSGNGKCVWNDDVKEKDTFQRMRRKDDQVSYSYSYSAKVNEWNSVTRDILVDVSRALSSAENRKKNDNIVLHPDWLVENQDSTGGWPVPVERSIAERKLVLPPGWHSAMAQGHGLSVLTRAYKLFDKEKYLDAAIRGIDLFKKNSSDGGVVAHFFDVPWYEEYPTTPGSFVLNGFMYSLIGLYDMSQLTVPNANSTVSEAISQSGELYRTGIGSLRKLLPLFDTGSGTIYDLRHVGLATAPNLARWDYHAVHVYLLKWIANIENDEYFGKTADRWIDYAYGRKAKHN
;
A
#
# COMPACT_ATOMS: atom_id res chain seq x y z
N MET A 1 -27.56 27.84 36.19
CA MET A 1 -28.12 27.37 37.48
C MET A 1 -26.94 26.96 38.34
N ASP A 2 -27.14 27.00 39.65
CA ASP A 2 -26.08 27.00 40.67
C ASP A 2 -25.44 25.61 40.93
N PRO A 3 -24.36 25.54 41.75
CA PRO A 3 -23.42 24.42 41.75
C PRO A 3 -23.74 23.40 42.87
N GLU A 4 -22.72 22.98 43.64
CA GLU A 4 -22.70 21.86 44.61
C GLU A 4 -22.66 20.45 43.96
N ALA A 5 -21.89 19.48 44.46
CA ALA A 5 -20.81 19.55 45.44
C ALA A 5 -19.72 18.47 45.21
N LEU A 6 -18.59 18.70 45.87
CA LEU A 6 -17.50 17.76 46.09
C LEU A 6 -17.99 16.39 46.60
N SER A 7 -17.43 15.30 46.09
CA SER A 7 -17.19 14.09 46.87
C SER A 7 -15.71 13.68 46.72
N SER A 8 -15.02 13.57 47.85
CA SER A 8 -13.57 13.39 47.91
C SER A 8 -13.20 11.96 48.28
N ASP A 9 -13.23 11.04 47.30
CA ASP A 9 -12.80 9.66 47.47
C ASP A 9 -11.51 9.37 46.66
N SER A 10 -10.36 9.70 47.26
CA SER A 10 -9.04 9.41 46.68
C SER A 10 -8.80 7.90 46.46
N PHE A 11 -9.43 7.04 47.26
CA PHE A 11 -9.39 5.58 47.13
C PHE A 11 -9.93 5.07 45.79
N VAL A 12 -10.92 5.76 45.21
CA VAL A 12 -11.50 5.41 43.90
C VAL A 12 -10.52 5.74 42.78
N ALA A 13 -9.70 6.80 42.92
CA ALA A 13 -8.71 7.18 41.92
C ALA A 13 -7.58 6.14 41.77
N GLU A 14 -7.01 5.63 42.87
CA GLU A 14 -5.98 4.57 42.81
C GLU A 14 -6.54 3.23 42.30
N THR A 15 -7.78 2.91 42.66
CA THR A 15 -8.49 1.70 42.17
C THR A 15 -8.84 1.80 40.68
N ILE A 16 -8.94 3.01 40.12
CA ILE A 16 -9.07 3.26 38.68
C ILE A 16 -7.70 3.26 37.99
N ALA A 17 -6.66 3.80 38.61
CA ALA A 17 -5.30 3.83 38.06
C ALA A 17 -4.74 2.42 37.81
N THR A 18 -4.94 1.50 38.76
CA THR A 18 -4.55 0.08 38.62
C THR A 18 -5.34 -0.70 37.57
N ARG A 19 -6.40 -0.13 37.00
CA ARG A 19 -7.23 -0.77 35.94
C ARG A 19 -6.86 -0.39 34.51
N ARG A 20 -5.77 0.35 34.25
CA ARG A 20 -5.40 0.76 32.87
C ARG A 20 -3.97 0.44 32.45
N ARG A 21 -3.86 -0.68 31.72
CA ARG A 21 -2.90 -0.98 30.63
C ARG A 21 -1.42 -1.09 31.00
N SER A 22 -0.98 -2.32 31.25
CA SER A 22 0.37 -2.77 30.90
C SER A 22 0.50 -3.04 29.39
N SER A 23 1.64 -2.66 28.81
CA SER A 23 2.16 -3.01 27.46
C SER A 23 1.40 -2.54 26.19
N SER A 24 2.20 -2.05 25.23
CA SER A 24 2.00 -1.62 23.83
C SER A 24 0.71 -0.91 23.36
N VAL A 25 0.90 0.12 22.51
CA VAL A 25 -0.17 0.97 21.91
C VAL A 25 0.01 1.15 20.40
N SER A 26 1.21 0.90 19.86
CA SER A 26 1.48 0.87 18.41
C SER A 26 0.64 -0.20 17.69
N ASP A 27 0.67 -1.40 18.27
CA ASP A 27 0.22 -2.64 17.64
C ASP A 27 -1.32 -2.62 17.50
N ASP A 28 -2.00 -2.08 18.51
CA ASP A 28 -3.46 -1.85 18.54
C ASP A 28 -3.96 -1.07 17.33
N TYR A 29 -3.25 -0.03 16.88
CA TYR A 29 -3.70 0.75 15.71
C TYR A 29 -3.54 -0.03 14.42
N SER A 30 -2.42 -0.73 14.24
CA SER A 30 -2.18 -1.58 13.07
C SER A 30 -3.14 -2.78 13.02
N VAL A 31 -3.49 -3.37 14.16
CA VAL A 31 -4.56 -4.39 14.28
C VAL A 31 -5.92 -3.79 13.90
N GLN A 32 -6.29 -2.62 14.43
CA GLN A 32 -7.56 -1.96 14.09
C GLN A 32 -7.68 -1.59 12.60
N ARG A 33 -6.57 -1.48 11.86
CA ARG A 33 -6.60 -1.27 10.40
C ARG A 33 -6.92 -2.52 9.59
N THR A 34 -6.79 -3.73 10.16
CA THR A 34 -7.19 -4.96 9.44
C THR A 34 -8.70 -5.07 9.26
N ASN A 35 -9.48 -4.41 10.13
CA ASN A 35 -10.92 -4.21 9.93
C ASN A 35 -11.22 -3.53 8.58
N ASP A 36 -10.52 -2.44 8.29
CA ASP A 36 -10.81 -1.61 7.11
C ASP A 36 -10.43 -2.38 5.82
N ASP A 37 -9.32 -3.15 5.85
CA ASP A 37 -8.94 -4.11 4.79
C ASP A 37 -9.99 -5.22 4.61
N ALA A 38 -10.42 -5.87 5.70
CA ALA A 38 -11.36 -7.00 5.67
C ALA A 38 -12.75 -6.57 5.19
N THR A 39 -13.22 -5.38 5.63
CA THR A 39 -14.48 -4.77 5.18
C THR A 39 -14.44 -4.50 3.68
N GLN A 40 -13.34 -3.95 3.17
CA GLN A 40 -13.19 -3.67 1.74
C GLN A 40 -13.15 -4.96 0.89
N CYS A 41 -12.55 -6.04 1.41
CA CYS A 41 -12.59 -7.36 0.75
C CYS A 41 -13.98 -8.01 0.80
N LYS A 42 -14.71 -7.90 1.92
CA LYS A 42 -16.10 -8.36 2.04
C LYS A 42 -17.02 -7.61 1.06
N TYR A 43 -16.91 -6.28 0.96
CA TYR A 43 -17.64 -5.47 -0.02
C TYR A 43 -17.29 -5.81 -1.47
N TYR A 44 -16.01 -6.00 -1.82
CA TYR A 44 -15.60 -6.39 -3.18
C TYR A 44 -16.24 -7.74 -3.59
N ALA A 45 -16.25 -8.73 -2.70
CA ALA A 45 -16.89 -10.01 -2.95
C ALA A 45 -18.42 -9.86 -3.19
N VAL A 46 -19.07 -8.93 -2.50
CA VAL A 46 -20.51 -8.63 -2.67
C VAL A 46 -20.77 -7.88 -3.98
N GLN A 47 -19.95 -6.88 -4.35
CA GLN A 47 -20.00 -6.23 -5.67
C GLN A 47 -19.80 -7.21 -6.83
N LYS A 48 -19.07 -8.30 -6.59
CA LYS A 48 -18.86 -9.40 -7.54
C LYS A 48 -19.97 -10.46 -7.52
N GLY A 49 -20.95 -10.38 -6.62
CA GLY A 49 -22.05 -11.34 -6.52
C GLY A 49 -21.70 -12.68 -5.87
N TYR A 50 -20.57 -12.79 -5.14
CA TYR A 50 -20.24 -14.00 -4.39
C TYR A 50 -21.33 -14.33 -3.35
N TYR A 51 -21.83 -13.31 -2.66
CA TYR A 51 -22.98 -13.39 -1.77
C TYR A 51 -23.71 -12.05 -1.72
N LYS A 52 -24.97 -12.06 -1.28
CA LYS A 52 -25.76 -10.84 -1.08
C LYS A 52 -25.52 -10.24 0.30
N ASP A 53 -25.30 -8.93 0.36
CA ASP A 53 -25.24 -8.12 1.58
C ASP A 53 -25.60 -6.66 1.23
N ASP A 54 -26.80 -6.23 1.60
CA ASP A 54 -27.28 -4.88 1.26
C ASP A 54 -26.77 -3.79 2.23
N PHE A 55 -25.90 -4.14 3.19
CA PHE A 55 -25.45 -3.25 4.28
C PHE A 55 -23.94 -2.97 4.24
N ILE A 56 -23.11 -3.90 3.76
CA ILE A 56 -21.63 -3.77 3.81
C ILE A 56 -21.09 -2.51 3.12
N GLU A 57 -21.74 -2.03 2.06
CA GLU A 57 -21.37 -0.80 1.33
C GLU A 57 -21.33 0.44 2.24
N ARG A 58 -22.23 0.50 3.23
CA ARG A 58 -22.32 1.59 4.21
C ARG A 58 -21.08 1.70 5.10
N PHE A 59 -20.35 0.59 5.26
CA PHE A 59 -19.16 0.46 6.08
C PHE A 59 -17.85 0.47 5.26
N ALA A 60 -17.92 0.16 3.97
CA ALA A 60 -16.80 0.22 3.04
C ALA A 60 -16.42 1.67 2.65
N ASN A 61 -15.19 1.87 2.16
CA ASN A 61 -14.68 3.21 1.83
C ASN A 61 -14.73 3.51 0.32
N THR A 62 -15.92 3.86 -0.16
CA THR A 62 -16.19 4.22 -1.55
C THR A 62 -15.48 5.50 -2.03
N SER A 63 -14.94 6.34 -1.13
CA SER A 63 -14.14 7.51 -1.52
C SER A 63 -12.66 7.18 -1.81
N SER A 64 -12.30 5.90 -1.84
CA SER A 64 -10.96 5.43 -2.20
C SER A 64 -10.98 4.68 -3.54
N ASN A 65 -10.02 4.97 -4.42
CA ASN A 65 -9.80 4.19 -5.65
C ASN A 65 -9.41 2.71 -5.39
N MET A 66 -9.39 2.25 -4.13
CA MET A 66 -9.25 0.83 -3.80
C MET A 66 -10.51 0.01 -4.10
N ALA A 67 -11.65 0.65 -4.38
CA ALA A 67 -12.79 -0.02 -5.01
C ALA A 67 -12.45 -0.54 -6.42
N GLU A 68 -11.58 0.16 -7.15
CA GLU A 68 -11.13 -0.24 -8.50
C GLU A 68 -9.88 -1.15 -8.48
N THR A 69 -9.18 -1.28 -7.35
CA THR A 69 -8.02 -2.19 -7.26
C THR A 69 -8.48 -3.65 -7.25
N ARG A 70 -8.36 -4.29 -8.43
CA ARG A 70 -8.56 -5.74 -8.65
C ARG A 70 -7.97 -6.56 -7.49
N ARG A 71 -8.85 -7.23 -6.73
CA ARG A 71 -8.45 -8.32 -5.82
C ARG A 71 -8.31 -9.61 -6.64
N PHE A 72 -7.53 -10.56 -6.15
CA PHE A 72 -7.39 -11.86 -6.79
C PHE A 72 -8.56 -12.80 -6.41
N PRO A 73 -9.07 -13.66 -7.31
CA PRO A 73 -10.28 -14.46 -7.08
C PRO A 73 -10.24 -15.36 -5.85
N GLU A 74 -9.06 -15.90 -5.51
CA GLU A 74 -8.84 -16.73 -4.32
C GLU A 74 -9.06 -15.96 -3.02
N ILE A 75 -8.76 -14.64 -3.00
CA ILE A 75 -9.09 -13.76 -1.88
C ILE A 75 -10.61 -13.56 -1.80
N SER A 76 -11.29 -13.27 -2.92
CA SER A 76 -12.75 -13.14 -2.98
C SER A 76 -13.44 -14.42 -2.47
N MET A 77 -12.99 -15.60 -2.92
CA MET A 77 -13.50 -16.90 -2.50
C MET A 77 -13.17 -17.24 -1.03
N GLY A 78 -11.97 -16.89 -0.55
CA GLY A 78 -11.60 -17.04 0.85
C GLY A 78 -12.50 -16.22 1.78
N TYR A 79 -12.78 -14.97 1.43
CA TYR A 79 -13.71 -14.11 2.18
C TYR A 79 -15.17 -14.58 2.08
N TRP A 80 -15.62 -15.08 0.93
CA TRP A 80 -16.94 -15.73 0.80
C TRP A 80 -17.05 -16.95 1.73
N ALA A 81 -16.07 -17.86 1.69
CA ALA A 81 -16.07 -19.10 2.47
C ALA A 81 -16.04 -18.83 3.99
N ARG A 82 -15.16 -17.91 4.41
CA ARG A 82 -15.08 -17.33 5.78
C ARG A 82 -16.45 -16.81 6.25
N THR A 83 -17.06 -15.95 5.45
CA THR A 83 -18.35 -15.32 5.79
C THR A 83 -19.47 -16.36 5.87
N LYS A 84 -19.52 -17.32 4.94
CA LYS A 84 -20.60 -18.31 4.85
C LYS A 84 -20.50 -19.43 5.88
N ILE A 85 -19.31 -19.83 6.35
CA ILE A 85 -19.21 -20.85 7.41
C ILE A 85 -19.61 -20.30 8.78
N VAL A 86 -19.22 -19.06 9.10
CA VAL A 86 -19.63 -18.36 10.34
C VAL A 86 -21.14 -18.13 10.36
N GLU A 87 -21.71 -17.65 9.25
CA GLU A 87 -23.15 -17.50 9.06
C GLU A 87 -23.88 -18.84 9.20
N LYS A 88 -23.40 -19.92 8.56
CA LYS A 88 -24.01 -21.25 8.63
C LYS A 88 -24.10 -21.78 10.06
N PHE A 89 -22.99 -21.82 10.80
CA PHE A 89 -23.01 -22.32 12.18
C PHE A 89 -23.86 -21.43 13.11
N THR A 90 -23.89 -20.11 12.89
CA THR A 90 -24.76 -19.20 13.63
C THR A 90 -26.24 -19.49 13.37
N VAL A 91 -26.64 -19.66 12.11
CA VAL A 91 -28.02 -20.00 11.70
C VAL A 91 -28.44 -21.38 12.22
N GLU A 92 -27.57 -22.39 12.12
CA GLU A 92 -27.84 -23.72 12.67
C GLU A 92 -28.02 -23.68 14.22
N TYR A 93 -27.26 -22.83 14.91
CA TYR A 93 -27.42 -22.61 16.35
C TYR A 93 -28.73 -21.91 16.71
N LEU A 94 -29.11 -20.83 16.00
CA LEU A 94 -30.39 -20.15 16.20
C LEU A 94 -31.58 -21.08 15.98
N ARG A 95 -31.61 -21.78 14.84
CA ARG A 95 -32.70 -22.71 14.46
C ARG A 95 -32.84 -23.86 15.45
N LYS A 96 -31.74 -24.39 15.98
CA LYS A 96 -31.71 -25.44 17.02
C LYS A 96 -32.44 -25.05 18.32
N TYR A 97 -32.52 -23.76 18.64
CA TYR A 97 -33.25 -23.23 19.80
C TYR A 97 -34.48 -22.41 19.40
N SER A 98 -34.97 -22.57 18.16
CA SER A 98 -36.14 -21.87 17.62
C SER A 98 -36.05 -20.33 17.74
N GLY A 99 -34.81 -19.80 17.69
CA GLY A 99 -34.50 -18.39 17.85
C GLY A 99 -34.43 -17.87 19.29
N ASN A 100 -34.70 -18.71 20.30
CA ASN A 100 -34.49 -18.35 21.70
C ASN A 100 -33.01 -18.54 22.11
N ALA A 101 -32.12 -17.81 21.45
CA ALA A 101 -30.68 -17.87 21.61
C ALA A 101 -30.03 -16.49 21.38
N GLN A 102 -28.86 -16.28 21.98
CA GLN A 102 -28.09 -15.03 21.92
C GLN A 102 -26.80 -15.23 21.11
N ILE A 103 -26.33 -14.15 20.47
CA ILE A 103 -25.07 -14.12 19.71
C ILE A 103 -24.17 -13.05 20.31
N VAL A 104 -22.87 -13.35 20.48
CA VAL A 104 -21.85 -12.38 20.91
C VAL A 104 -20.66 -12.43 19.95
N SER A 105 -20.51 -11.39 19.13
CA SER A 105 -19.41 -11.20 18.20
C SER A 105 -18.26 -10.45 18.88
N LEU A 106 -17.11 -11.11 19.02
CA LEU A 106 -15.90 -10.62 19.67
C LEU A 106 -14.91 -10.14 18.59
N GLY A 107 -14.44 -8.89 18.70
CA GLY A 107 -13.67 -8.21 17.65
C GLY A 107 -14.49 -8.08 16.38
N CYS A 108 -15.71 -7.53 16.50
CA CYS A 108 -16.72 -7.57 15.45
C CYS A 108 -16.35 -6.82 14.17
N GLY A 109 -15.40 -5.88 14.24
CA GLY A 109 -15.11 -4.95 13.15
C GLY A 109 -16.39 -4.29 12.62
N PHE A 110 -16.46 -4.08 11.32
CA PHE A 110 -17.66 -3.67 10.60
C PHE A 110 -18.43 -4.84 9.97
N ASP A 111 -18.38 -6.04 10.56
CA ASP A 111 -19.21 -7.15 10.06
C ASP A 111 -20.72 -6.83 10.14
N THR A 112 -21.47 -7.44 9.24
CA THR A 112 -22.87 -7.16 8.94
C THR A 112 -23.84 -8.26 9.37
N LEU A 113 -23.34 -9.36 9.97
CA LEU A 113 -24.11 -10.57 10.23
C LEU A 113 -25.45 -10.31 10.94
N PHE A 114 -25.52 -9.37 11.88
CA PHE A 114 -26.80 -8.98 12.51
C PHE A 114 -27.86 -8.55 11.48
N TRP A 115 -27.54 -7.61 10.59
CA TRP A 115 -28.49 -7.10 9.59
C TRP A 115 -28.80 -8.16 8.52
N ARG A 116 -27.85 -9.04 8.19
CA ARG A 116 -28.10 -10.17 7.28
C ARG A 116 -29.04 -11.23 7.88
N LEU A 117 -28.92 -11.53 9.18
CA LEU A 117 -29.85 -12.42 9.90
C LEU A 117 -31.24 -11.77 10.04
N ALA A 118 -31.30 -10.50 10.45
CA ALA A 118 -32.56 -9.78 10.60
C ALA A 118 -33.31 -9.62 9.25
N ALA A 119 -32.60 -9.30 8.16
CA ALA A 119 -33.18 -9.19 6.82
C ALA A 119 -33.60 -10.53 6.20
N SER A 120 -33.05 -11.66 6.66
CA SER A 120 -33.49 -13.01 6.26
C SER A 120 -34.60 -13.58 7.18
N GLY A 121 -35.03 -12.83 8.20
CA GLY A 121 -36.11 -13.22 9.11
C GLY A 121 -35.71 -14.24 10.18
N GLU A 122 -34.41 -14.49 10.37
CA GLU A 122 -33.92 -15.36 11.44
C GLU A 122 -34.18 -14.74 12.82
N LYS A 123 -34.82 -15.52 13.70
CA LYS A 123 -35.16 -15.07 15.05
C LYS A 123 -33.98 -15.27 15.98
N LEU A 124 -33.71 -14.27 16.82
CA LEU A 124 -32.66 -14.28 17.85
C LEU A 124 -33.12 -13.43 19.04
N ALA A 125 -32.69 -13.79 20.25
CA ALA A 125 -33.05 -13.07 21.47
C ALA A 125 -32.25 -11.76 21.62
N LYS A 126 -30.92 -11.85 21.48
CA LYS A 126 -30.00 -10.69 21.47
C LYS A 126 -28.79 -10.95 20.57
N PHE A 127 -28.30 -9.89 19.92
CA PHE A 127 -27.03 -9.84 19.22
C PHE A 127 -26.16 -8.76 19.89
N VAL A 128 -24.98 -9.14 20.35
CA VAL A 128 -24.02 -8.23 20.99
C VAL A 128 -22.74 -8.22 20.17
N GLU A 129 -22.23 -7.03 19.89
CA GLU A 129 -20.96 -6.80 19.23
C GLU A 129 -19.98 -6.10 20.18
N VAL A 130 -18.74 -6.58 20.23
CA VAL A 130 -17.68 -6.05 21.10
C VAL A 130 -16.41 -5.84 20.29
N ASP A 131 -15.84 -4.65 20.36
CA ASP A 131 -14.55 -4.30 19.75
C ASP A 131 -13.90 -3.16 20.55
N PHE A 132 -12.69 -2.74 20.19
CA PHE A 132 -12.09 -1.53 20.71
C PHE A 132 -13.04 -0.33 20.58
N SER A 133 -13.11 0.51 21.62
CA SER A 133 -13.97 1.71 21.65
C SER A 133 -13.80 2.64 20.44
N SER A 134 -12.62 2.65 19.81
CA SER A 134 -12.32 3.38 18.56
C SER A 134 -13.01 2.78 17.34
N VAL A 135 -13.07 1.46 17.22
CA VAL A 135 -13.75 0.72 16.13
C VAL A 135 -15.26 0.82 16.30
N THR A 136 -15.78 0.61 17.51
CA THR A 136 -17.22 0.74 17.77
C THR A 136 -17.69 2.19 17.53
N SER A 137 -16.92 3.20 17.97
CA SER A 137 -17.18 4.61 17.66
C SER A 137 -17.21 4.91 16.15
N LYS A 138 -16.38 4.24 15.33
CA LYS A 138 -16.49 4.33 13.86
C LYS A 138 -17.79 3.66 13.40
N LYS A 139 -18.06 2.40 13.79
CA LYS A 139 -19.23 1.62 13.35
C LYS A 139 -20.56 2.34 13.65
N ILE A 140 -20.69 2.95 14.83
CA ILE A 140 -21.84 3.80 15.21
C ILE A 140 -22.05 4.95 14.22
N ARG A 141 -20.99 5.65 13.79
CA ARG A 141 -21.10 6.73 12.79
C ARG A 141 -21.56 6.20 11.43
N HIS A 142 -21.14 5.01 11.01
CA HIS A 142 -21.60 4.39 9.76
C HIS A 142 -23.07 3.94 9.84
N ILE A 143 -23.50 3.36 10.97
CA ILE A 143 -24.90 3.00 11.25
C ILE A 143 -25.81 4.24 11.16
N MET A 144 -25.43 5.32 11.83
CA MET A 144 -26.26 6.53 12.00
C MET A 144 -26.17 7.53 10.83
N LYS A 145 -25.33 7.30 9.82
CA LYS A 145 -25.12 8.23 8.69
C LYS A 145 -26.31 8.20 7.72
N PRO A 146 -26.95 9.34 7.39
CA PRO A 146 -27.87 9.41 6.26
C PRO A 146 -27.16 9.08 4.94
N ALA A 147 -27.69 8.12 4.18
CA ALA A 147 -27.16 7.69 2.89
C ALA A 147 -28.24 6.97 2.07
N ASN A 148 -28.08 6.99 0.74
CA ASN A 148 -28.90 6.18 -0.17
C ASN A 148 -28.60 4.68 0.05
N GLY A 149 -29.61 3.82 -0.07
CA GLY A 149 -29.54 2.39 0.26
C GLY A 149 -30.28 2.04 1.56
N PRO A 150 -30.20 0.78 2.03
CA PRO A 150 -30.89 0.34 3.24
C PRO A 150 -30.43 1.09 4.49
N ASP A 151 -31.39 1.39 5.36
CA ASP A 151 -31.18 1.99 6.66
C ASP A 151 -31.05 0.89 7.72
N PRO A 152 -29.85 0.67 8.31
CA PRO A 152 -29.64 -0.43 9.27
C PRO A 152 -30.42 -0.22 10.58
N THR A 153 -30.86 1.00 10.87
CA THR A 153 -31.59 1.32 12.10
C THR A 153 -33.03 0.79 12.08
N LYS A 154 -33.59 0.51 10.89
CA LYS A 154 -34.94 -0.05 10.70
C LYS A 154 -35.06 -1.53 11.06
N LEU A 155 -33.94 -2.22 11.29
CA LEU A 155 -33.90 -3.63 11.70
C LEU A 155 -33.66 -3.82 13.21
N PHE A 156 -33.53 -2.71 13.97
CA PHE A 156 -33.51 -2.75 15.43
C PHE A 156 -34.94 -2.81 15.99
N THR A 157 -35.14 -3.51 17.11
CA THR A 157 -36.46 -3.55 17.77
C THR A 157 -36.80 -2.28 18.56
N GLU A 158 -35.80 -1.45 18.86
CA GLU A 158 -35.96 -0.17 19.58
C GLU A 158 -35.11 0.92 18.90
N LYS A 159 -35.38 2.19 19.24
CA LYS A 159 -34.57 3.31 18.76
C LYS A 159 -33.15 3.24 19.35
N PRO A 160 -32.09 3.46 18.55
CA PRO A 160 -30.71 3.34 19.04
C PRO A 160 -30.36 4.45 20.04
N ALA A 161 -30.05 4.06 21.27
CA ALA A 161 -29.49 4.91 22.31
C ALA A 161 -27.97 4.80 22.31
N ILE A 162 -27.26 5.92 22.16
CA ILE A 162 -25.79 5.97 22.10
C ILE A 162 -25.24 6.43 23.45
N VAL A 163 -24.32 5.64 24.02
CA VAL A 163 -23.70 5.90 25.34
C VAL A 163 -22.19 6.09 25.16
N GLN A 164 -21.64 7.15 25.76
CA GLN A 164 -20.21 7.51 25.72
C GLN A 164 -19.57 7.67 24.31
N HIS A 165 -20.40 7.70 23.25
CA HIS A 165 -20.04 7.66 21.83
C HIS A 165 -19.37 6.36 21.33
N SER A 166 -19.02 5.42 22.21
CA SER A 166 -18.47 4.10 21.87
C SER A 166 -19.50 2.98 21.91
N ASP A 167 -20.63 3.18 22.58
CA ASP A 167 -21.62 2.13 22.83
C ASP A 167 -22.97 2.52 22.20
N LEU A 168 -23.72 1.54 21.70
CA LEU A 168 -25.06 1.71 21.12
C LEU A 168 -25.93 0.53 21.55
N HIS A 169 -27.13 0.83 22.06
CA HIS A 169 -28.14 -0.15 22.47
C HIS A 169 -29.45 0.13 21.73
N ALA A 170 -30.04 -0.90 21.11
CA ALA A 170 -31.24 -0.78 20.28
C ALA A 170 -32.14 -2.02 20.43
N GLY A 171 -32.53 -2.32 21.67
CA GLY A 171 -33.36 -3.47 22.05
C GLY A 171 -32.64 -4.81 21.90
N ASN A 172 -32.84 -5.49 20.76
CA ASN A 172 -32.21 -6.77 20.47
C ASN A 172 -30.75 -6.66 19.97
N TYR A 173 -30.31 -5.49 19.50
CA TYR A 173 -28.92 -5.24 19.08
C TYR A 173 -28.18 -4.36 20.11
N HIS A 174 -26.94 -4.76 20.43
CA HIS A 174 -26.02 -3.97 21.26
C HIS A 174 -24.63 -3.98 20.63
N LEU A 175 -23.93 -2.86 20.70
CA LEU A 175 -22.55 -2.68 20.25
C LEU A 175 -21.81 -1.93 21.36
N VAL A 176 -20.75 -2.50 21.95
CA VAL A 176 -20.08 -1.93 23.12
C VAL A 176 -18.56 -1.89 22.97
N GLY A 177 -17.95 -0.76 23.32
CA GLY A 177 -16.50 -0.57 23.26
C GLY A 177 -15.79 -1.19 24.47
N ALA A 178 -14.96 -2.22 24.25
CA ALA A 178 -14.13 -2.86 25.28
C ALA A 178 -12.86 -3.50 24.69
N ASP A 179 -11.74 -3.40 25.42
CA ASP A 179 -10.54 -4.20 25.11
C ASP A 179 -10.71 -5.63 25.63
N LEU A 180 -10.73 -6.62 24.72
CA LEU A 180 -10.91 -8.04 25.07
C LEU A 180 -9.77 -8.61 25.94
N ARG A 181 -8.62 -7.95 26.01
CA ARG A 181 -7.49 -8.30 26.90
C ARG A 181 -7.74 -7.82 28.35
N GLN A 182 -8.71 -6.93 28.56
CA GLN A 182 -9.03 -6.33 29.84
C GLN A 182 -10.36 -6.90 30.37
N LEU A 183 -10.34 -8.14 30.86
CA LEU A 183 -11.56 -8.90 31.23
C LEU A 183 -12.51 -8.14 32.19
N ASN A 184 -11.97 -7.34 33.10
CA ASN A 184 -12.77 -6.47 33.97
C ASN A 184 -13.57 -5.40 33.19
N GLU A 185 -12.98 -4.77 32.18
CA GLU A 185 -13.66 -3.80 31.30
C GLU A 185 -14.67 -4.52 30.41
N PHE A 186 -14.25 -5.65 29.81
CA PHE A 186 -15.10 -6.52 28.99
C PHE A 186 -16.37 -6.97 29.73
N HIS A 187 -16.26 -7.52 30.93
CA HIS A 187 -17.43 -7.96 31.69
C HIS A 187 -18.34 -6.81 32.13
N VAL A 188 -17.78 -5.65 32.50
CA VAL A 188 -18.57 -4.46 32.85
C VAL A 188 -19.39 -4.00 31.64
N LYS A 189 -18.77 -3.90 30.45
CA LYS A 189 -19.45 -3.54 29.20
C LYS A 189 -20.45 -4.62 28.75
N LEU A 190 -20.10 -5.90 28.82
CA LEU A 190 -20.99 -7.01 28.45
C LEU A 190 -22.25 -7.08 29.33
N ASN A 191 -22.13 -6.72 30.62
CA ASN A 191 -23.29 -6.67 31.52
C ASN A 191 -24.27 -5.55 31.14
N THR A 192 -23.85 -4.42 30.52
CA THR A 192 -24.79 -3.35 30.10
C THR A 192 -25.74 -3.80 28.98
N CYS A 193 -25.32 -4.80 28.19
CA CYS A 193 -26.17 -5.44 27.17
C CYS A 193 -27.32 -6.28 27.77
N ASN A 194 -27.34 -6.50 29.09
CA ASN A 194 -28.36 -7.27 29.81
C ASN A 194 -28.60 -8.66 29.17
N LEU A 195 -27.53 -9.42 28.92
CA LEU A 195 -27.60 -10.80 28.41
C LEU A 195 -28.13 -11.77 29.50
N ASP A 196 -29.04 -12.66 29.12
CA ASP A 196 -29.50 -13.73 30.00
C ASP A 196 -28.48 -14.88 29.99
N LYS A 197 -27.80 -15.09 31.11
CA LYS A 197 -26.77 -16.14 31.26
C LYS A 197 -27.33 -17.58 31.29
N SER A 198 -28.66 -17.72 31.37
CA SER A 198 -29.36 -19.01 31.28
C SER A 198 -29.69 -19.41 29.83
N LEU A 199 -29.78 -18.44 28.90
CA LEU A 199 -30.10 -18.70 27.50
C LEU A 199 -28.91 -19.29 26.72
N PRO A 200 -29.17 -20.15 25.71
CA PRO A 200 -28.15 -20.60 24.77
C PRO A 200 -27.46 -19.41 24.09
N THR A 201 -26.14 -19.33 24.19
CA THR A 201 -25.34 -18.22 23.67
C THR A 201 -24.21 -18.76 22.79
N ILE A 202 -24.09 -18.22 21.58
CA ILE A 202 -22.99 -18.53 20.65
C ILE A 202 -22.02 -17.34 20.53
N PHE A 203 -20.75 -17.63 20.75
CA PHE A 203 -19.65 -16.67 20.62
C PHE A 203 -19.01 -16.79 19.24
N ILE A 204 -18.65 -15.67 18.64
CA ILE A 204 -18.00 -15.60 17.33
C ILE A 204 -16.68 -14.83 17.47
N ALA A 205 -15.60 -15.34 16.88
CA ALA A 205 -14.35 -14.61 16.70
C ALA A 205 -13.81 -14.81 15.27
N GLU A 206 -13.39 -13.73 14.61
CA GLU A 206 -12.98 -13.76 13.20
C GLU A 206 -11.59 -13.10 13.02
N CYS A 207 -10.53 -13.92 13.13
CA CYS A 207 -9.11 -13.53 13.24
C CYS A 207 -8.76 -12.72 14.50
N VAL A 208 -9.46 -12.94 15.63
CA VAL A 208 -9.32 -12.09 16.83
C VAL A 208 -8.42 -12.70 17.91
N LEU A 209 -8.58 -14.00 18.21
CA LEU A 209 -7.81 -14.66 19.28
C LEU A 209 -6.31 -14.77 18.95
N VAL A 210 -5.93 -14.63 17.69
CA VAL A 210 -4.53 -14.62 17.20
C VAL A 210 -3.78 -13.31 17.54
N TYR A 211 -4.49 -12.19 17.75
CA TYR A 211 -3.88 -10.92 18.18
C TYR A 211 -3.65 -10.83 19.70
N MET A 212 -4.22 -11.77 20.47
CA MET A 212 -4.09 -11.84 21.92
C MET A 212 -3.02 -12.87 22.30
N SER A 213 -2.32 -12.67 23.42
CA SER A 213 -1.44 -13.70 23.96
C SER A 213 -2.22 -15.00 24.25
N ALA A 214 -1.53 -16.14 24.23
CA ALA A 214 -2.13 -17.43 24.57
C ALA A 214 -2.80 -17.41 25.96
N GLN A 215 -2.24 -16.67 26.91
CA GLN A 215 -2.81 -16.48 28.25
C GLN A 215 -4.11 -15.65 28.19
N ASN A 216 -4.06 -14.42 27.68
CA ASN A 216 -5.22 -13.51 27.66
C ASN A 216 -6.41 -14.10 26.88
N SER A 217 -6.13 -14.87 25.82
CA SER A 217 -7.16 -15.57 25.05
C SER A 217 -7.72 -16.80 25.78
N ALA A 218 -6.90 -17.56 26.52
CA ALA A 218 -7.39 -18.65 27.36
C ALA A 218 -8.26 -18.13 28.52
N ASP A 219 -7.86 -17.04 29.17
CA ASP A 219 -8.64 -16.43 30.26
C ASP A 219 -9.97 -15.85 29.76
N LEU A 220 -9.97 -15.21 28.58
CA LEU A 220 -11.21 -14.79 27.91
C LEU A 220 -12.14 -15.97 27.65
N LEU A 221 -11.65 -17.02 26.98
CA LEU A 221 -12.43 -18.22 26.66
C LEU A 221 -13.00 -18.88 27.92
N LYS A 222 -12.21 -18.98 28.98
CA LYS A 222 -12.62 -19.54 30.27
C LYS A 222 -13.70 -18.67 30.94
N SER A 223 -13.51 -17.35 30.97
CA SER A 223 -14.49 -16.43 31.54
C SER A 223 -15.87 -16.51 30.87
N LEU A 224 -15.90 -16.86 29.58
CA LEU A 224 -17.13 -17.02 28.81
C LEU A 224 -17.81 -18.39 29.04
N SER A 225 -17.05 -19.47 29.18
CA SER A 225 -17.59 -20.80 29.47
C SER A 225 -18.09 -20.92 30.92
N GLU A 226 -17.47 -20.20 31.86
CA GLU A 226 -17.91 -20.11 33.25
C GLU A 226 -19.13 -19.18 33.44
N ALA A 227 -19.26 -18.13 32.61
CA ALA A 227 -20.34 -17.14 32.74
C ALA A 227 -21.69 -17.55 32.13
N PHE A 228 -21.75 -18.54 31.23
CA PHE A 228 -22.96 -18.90 30.49
C PHE A 228 -23.29 -20.40 30.61
N LYS A 229 -24.51 -20.72 31.05
CA LYS A 229 -24.97 -22.11 31.29
C LYS A 229 -24.92 -22.99 30.04
N THR A 230 -25.09 -22.39 28.86
CA THR A 230 -25.10 -23.06 27.56
C THR A 230 -24.36 -22.20 26.54
N CYS A 231 -23.06 -22.42 26.39
CA CYS A 231 -22.22 -21.74 25.40
C CYS A 231 -21.89 -22.65 24.19
N ALA A 232 -21.70 -22.03 23.02
CA ALA A 232 -20.90 -22.57 21.91
C ALA A 232 -19.98 -21.47 21.37
N PHE A 233 -18.98 -21.86 20.59
CA PHE A 233 -18.00 -20.92 20.03
C PHE A 233 -17.72 -21.28 18.56
N VAL A 234 -17.68 -20.26 17.70
CA VAL A 234 -17.22 -20.36 16.31
C VAL A 234 -16.03 -19.43 16.14
N ASN A 235 -14.86 -20.01 15.86
CA ASN A 235 -13.62 -19.26 15.72
C ASN A 235 -13.05 -19.49 14.32
N TYR A 236 -12.87 -18.43 13.54
CA TYR A 236 -12.11 -18.47 12.28
C TYR A 236 -10.75 -17.80 12.53
N GLU A 237 -9.64 -18.52 12.43
CA GLU A 237 -8.31 -17.93 12.54
C GLU A 237 -7.24 -18.73 11.76
N GLN A 238 -6.02 -18.21 11.74
CA GLN A 238 -4.85 -18.81 11.10
C GLN A 238 -4.57 -20.23 11.61
N PHE A 239 -3.91 -21.04 10.79
CA PHE A 239 -3.75 -22.47 11.02
C PHE A 239 -2.47 -23.03 10.37
N ARG A 240 -1.92 -24.12 10.93
CA ARG A 240 -0.67 -24.80 10.49
C ARG A 240 0.53 -23.86 10.35
N THR A 241 0.70 -23.02 11.36
CA THR A 241 1.57 -21.83 11.34
C THR A 241 3.08 -22.12 11.51
N SER A 242 3.60 -23.13 10.81
CA SER A 242 5.00 -23.58 10.87
C SER A 242 5.73 -23.58 9.53
N ASP A 243 5.04 -23.22 8.44
CA ASP A 243 5.50 -23.40 7.05
C ASP A 243 6.12 -22.12 6.42
N SER A 244 6.43 -22.16 5.12
CA SER A 244 6.95 -21.01 4.37
C SER A 244 5.89 -19.93 4.09
N PHE A 245 4.64 -20.30 3.82
CA PHE A 245 3.51 -19.36 3.68
C PHE A 245 3.34 -18.53 4.95
N THR A 246 3.39 -19.18 6.11
CA THR A 246 3.27 -18.54 7.42
C THR A 246 4.41 -17.57 7.68
N ARG A 247 5.67 -17.96 7.43
CA ARG A 247 6.82 -17.03 7.58
C ARG A 247 6.71 -15.80 6.66
N VAL A 248 6.13 -15.95 5.47
CA VAL A 248 5.84 -14.83 4.56
C VAL A 248 4.68 -13.98 5.09
N MET A 249 3.61 -14.59 5.60
CA MET A 249 2.47 -13.90 6.22
C MET A 249 2.89 -13.11 7.46
N GLU A 250 3.62 -13.72 8.40
CA GLU A 250 4.16 -13.07 9.60
C GLU A 250 5.05 -11.90 9.24
N LYS A 251 5.95 -12.06 8.27
CA LYS A 251 6.79 -10.96 7.80
C LYS A 251 5.94 -9.82 7.20
N ASN A 252 5.02 -10.13 6.30
CA ASN A 252 4.16 -9.14 5.65
C ASN A 252 3.24 -8.40 6.65
N LEU A 253 2.92 -9.00 7.79
CA LEU A 253 2.18 -8.39 8.89
C LEU A 253 3.10 -7.60 9.84
N GLY A 254 4.29 -8.13 10.16
CA GLY A 254 5.31 -7.44 10.95
C GLY A 254 5.85 -6.19 10.28
N ASP A 255 6.07 -6.22 8.96
CA ASP A 255 6.42 -5.06 8.12
C ASP A 255 5.30 -3.98 8.12
N ARG A 256 4.09 -4.31 8.59
CA ARG A 256 2.95 -3.41 8.82
C ARG A 256 2.72 -3.07 10.32
N GLY A 257 3.58 -3.55 11.22
CA GLY A 257 3.42 -3.40 12.68
C GLY A 257 2.26 -4.21 13.28
N ILE A 258 1.88 -5.33 12.65
CA ILE A 258 0.83 -6.24 13.13
C ILE A 258 1.51 -7.48 13.72
N HIS A 259 1.41 -7.66 15.04
CA HIS A 259 2.02 -8.79 15.74
C HIS A 259 0.95 -9.83 16.14
N LEU A 260 1.21 -11.10 15.81
CA LEU A 260 0.29 -12.22 16.04
C LEU A 260 0.63 -12.94 17.36
N HIS A 261 0.38 -12.29 18.50
CA HIS A 261 0.77 -12.78 19.83
C HIS A 261 0.18 -14.16 20.21
N GLY A 262 -0.86 -14.62 19.52
CA GLY A 262 -1.51 -15.92 19.72
C GLY A 262 -1.04 -17.01 18.75
N LEU A 263 -0.18 -16.71 17.77
CA LEU A 263 0.12 -17.59 16.64
C LEU A 263 0.66 -18.97 17.04
N GLN A 264 1.36 -19.07 18.18
CA GLN A 264 1.84 -20.34 18.72
C GLN A 264 0.70 -21.35 19.04
N MET A 265 -0.55 -20.90 19.14
CA MET A 265 -1.74 -21.75 19.32
C MET A 265 -2.32 -22.25 18.00
N CYS A 266 -1.95 -21.62 16.88
CA CYS A 266 -2.44 -21.92 15.53
C CYS A 266 -1.64 -23.04 14.82
N GLU A 267 -0.53 -23.51 15.40
CA GLU A 267 0.40 -24.44 14.75
C GLU A 267 -0.22 -25.79 14.39
N SER A 268 -1.20 -26.30 15.15
CA SER A 268 -1.81 -27.61 14.89
C SER A 268 -3.24 -27.74 15.44
N ASP A 269 -3.95 -28.77 14.97
CA ASP A 269 -5.27 -29.16 15.47
C ASP A 269 -5.25 -29.41 16.99
N GLU A 270 -4.21 -30.06 17.51
CA GLU A 270 -4.08 -30.40 18.93
C GLU A 270 -3.96 -29.15 19.81
N LYS A 271 -3.17 -28.15 19.40
CA LYS A 271 -3.04 -26.89 20.16
C LYS A 271 -4.35 -26.12 20.21
N GLN A 272 -5.08 -26.06 19.10
CA GLN A 272 -6.40 -25.42 19.06
C GLN A 272 -7.43 -26.18 19.90
N ILE A 273 -7.49 -27.51 19.79
CA ILE A 273 -8.35 -28.36 20.63
C ILE A 273 -8.02 -28.18 22.12
N LEU A 274 -6.73 -28.09 22.46
CA LEU A 274 -6.27 -27.87 23.84
C LEU A 274 -6.71 -26.49 24.36
N ARG A 275 -6.53 -25.42 23.56
CA ARG A 275 -6.92 -24.03 23.88
C ARG A 275 -8.36 -23.93 24.39
N PHE A 276 -9.29 -24.54 23.67
CA PHE A 276 -10.71 -24.54 24.03
C PHE A 276 -11.04 -25.54 25.16
N LYS A 277 -10.41 -26.72 25.19
CA LYS A 277 -10.67 -27.71 26.25
C LYS A 277 -10.17 -27.29 27.63
N THR A 278 -9.00 -26.65 27.74
CA THR A 278 -8.51 -26.12 29.02
C THR A 278 -9.36 -24.95 29.50
N ALA A 279 -9.93 -24.17 28.58
CA ALA A 279 -10.97 -23.16 28.85
C ALA A 279 -12.37 -23.73 29.12
N GLY A 280 -12.52 -25.04 29.39
CA GLY A 280 -13.76 -25.66 29.86
C GLY A 280 -14.73 -26.15 28.78
N PHE A 281 -14.45 -25.91 27.50
CA PHE A 281 -15.30 -26.38 26.40
C PHE A 281 -15.11 -27.89 26.14
N SER A 282 -16.20 -28.63 25.93
CA SER A 282 -16.19 -30.10 26.04
C SER A 282 -15.92 -30.87 24.73
N GLU A 283 -16.57 -30.46 23.65
CA GLU A 283 -16.39 -31.02 22.31
C GLU A 283 -15.85 -29.87 21.44
N VAL A 284 -14.77 -30.12 20.71
CA VAL A 284 -14.10 -29.12 19.86
C VAL A 284 -13.78 -29.83 18.55
N GLY A 285 -14.28 -29.30 17.44
CA GLY A 285 -13.98 -29.75 16.08
C GLY A 285 -13.22 -28.65 15.35
N VAL A 286 -12.05 -28.99 14.81
CA VAL A 286 -11.25 -28.09 13.97
C VAL A 286 -11.42 -28.52 12.52
N TYR A 287 -11.66 -27.55 11.64
CA TYR A 287 -11.90 -27.77 10.21
C TYR A 287 -11.00 -26.84 9.39
N ASP A 288 -9.98 -27.42 8.75
CA ASP A 288 -9.24 -26.83 7.63
C ASP A 288 -10.22 -26.21 6.62
N MET A 289 -9.97 -24.98 6.15
CA MET A 289 -10.95 -24.30 5.28
C MET A 289 -11.10 -24.98 3.90
N ASN A 290 -10.19 -25.88 3.48
CA ASN A 290 -10.43 -26.76 2.33
C ASN A 290 -11.54 -27.78 2.62
N VAL A 291 -11.58 -28.33 3.84
CA VAL A 291 -12.65 -29.24 4.28
C VAL A 291 -13.97 -28.47 4.39
N VAL A 292 -13.92 -27.22 4.86
CA VAL A 292 -15.09 -26.33 4.86
C VAL A 292 -15.62 -26.12 3.44
N PHE A 293 -14.77 -25.67 2.52
CA PHE A 293 -15.11 -25.36 1.13
C PHE A 293 -15.61 -26.59 0.36
N LYS A 294 -14.91 -27.72 0.47
CA LYS A 294 -15.20 -28.95 -0.29
C LYS A 294 -16.28 -29.85 0.32
N LYS A 295 -16.72 -29.63 1.58
CA LYS A 295 -17.64 -30.56 2.29
C LYS A 295 -18.67 -29.94 3.23
N LEU A 296 -18.48 -28.73 3.76
CA LEU A 296 -19.41 -28.14 4.75
C LEU A 296 -20.26 -26.99 4.18
N LEU A 297 -19.75 -26.24 3.21
CA LEU A 297 -20.53 -25.27 2.45
C LEU A 297 -21.44 -25.96 1.43
N ASP A 298 -22.51 -25.29 1.03
CA ASP A 298 -23.42 -25.79 -0.01
C ASP A 298 -22.67 -25.91 -1.34
N GLN A 299 -22.62 -27.12 -1.90
CA GLN A 299 -21.84 -27.37 -3.11
C GLN A 299 -22.50 -26.78 -4.37
N SER A 300 -23.81 -26.50 -4.37
CA SER A 300 -24.45 -25.74 -5.45
C SER A 300 -23.95 -24.30 -5.48
N GLU A 301 -23.82 -23.66 -4.31
CA GLU A 301 -23.23 -22.34 -4.16
C GLU A 301 -21.73 -22.33 -4.45
N VAL A 302 -20.97 -23.38 -4.06
CA VAL A 302 -19.56 -23.54 -4.45
C VAL A 302 -19.42 -23.60 -5.97
N GLU A 303 -20.27 -24.36 -6.67
CA GLU A 303 -20.27 -24.40 -8.14
C GLU A 303 -20.87 -23.15 -8.79
N ARG A 304 -21.63 -22.31 -8.08
CA ARG A 304 -22.00 -20.97 -8.55
C ARG A 304 -20.82 -20.01 -8.42
N ILE A 305 -20.19 -19.92 -7.25
CA ILE A 305 -19.13 -18.94 -6.99
C ILE A 305 -17.82 -19.23 -7.74
N LYS A 306 -17.52 -20.50 -8.04
CA LYS A 306 -16.43 -20.89 -8.97
C LYS A 306 -16.60 -20.34 -10.40
N LYS A 307 -17.82 -19.96 -10.80
CA LYS A 307 -18.13 -19.42 -12.14
C LYS A 307 -18.11 -17.89 -12.21
N ILE A 308 -17.99 -17.19 -11.07
CA ILE A 308 -18.03 -15.72 -11.00
C ILE A 308 -16.72 -15.11 -11.49
N GLU A 309 -15.59 -15.53 -10.92
CA GLU A 309 -14.26 -15.08 -11.35
C GLU A 309 -13.38 -16.32 -11.63
N LEU A 310 -12.84 -16.43 -12.85
CA LEU A 310 -12.02 -17.56 -13.26
C LEU A 310 -10.71 -17.62 -12.45
N LEU A 311 -10.60 -18.63 -11.59
CA LEU A 311 -9.36 -19.04 -10.94
C LEU A 311 -8.66 -20.12 -11.78
N ASP A 312 -7.41 -19.85 -12.12
CA ASP A 312 -6.57 -20.76 -12.91
C ASP A 312 -5.72 -21.60 -11.97
N GLU A 313 -5.04 -20.94 -11.02
CA GLU A 313 -4.23 -21.53 -9.96
C GLU A 313 -5.13 -21.91 -8.75
N ILE A 314 -5.76 -23.09 -8.84
CA ILE A 314 -6.56 -23.65 -7.74
C ILE A 314 -5.68 -23.88 -6.50
N GLU A 315 -4.42 -24.21 -6.73
CA GLU A 315 -3.37 -24.46 -5.76
C GLU A 315 -3.16 -23.26 -4.82
N LEU A 316 -3.29 -22.02 -5.30
CA LEU A 316 -3.23 -20.82 -4.45
C LEU A 316 -4.44 -20.70 -3.52
N LEU A 317 -5.65 -21.04 -4.00
CA LEU A 317 -6.82 -21.09 -3.13
C LEU A 317 -6.71 -22.23 -2.11
N GLU A 318 -6.24 -23.41 -2.52
CA GLU A 318 -6.07 -24.54 -1.59
C GLU A 318 -4.98 -24.27 -0.55
N GLN A 319 -3.87 -23.62 -0.93
CA GLN A 319 -2.85 -23.16 -0.01
C GLN A 319 -3.38 -22.06 0.93
N LEU A 320 -4.13 -21.08 0.42
CA LEU A 320 -4.75 -20.04 1.25
C LEU A 320 -5.71 -20.65 2.27
N LEU A 321 -6.58 -21.57 1.84
CA LEU A 321 -7.55 -22.24 2.72
C LEU A 321 -6.87 -23.22 3.70
N ALA A 322 -5.70 -23.80 3.37
CA ALA A 322 -4.97 -24.71 4.27
C ALA A 322 -4.37 -23.99 5.49
N HIS A 323 -4.16 -22.66 5.40
CA HIS A 323 -3.59 -21.83 6.47
C HIS A 323 -4.64 -21.07 7.29
N TYR A 324 -5.92 -21.43 7.15
CA TYR A 324 -7.00 -20.99 8.02
C TYR A 324 -7.86 -22.19 8.45
N CYS A 325 -8.37 -22.13 9.67
CA CYS A 325 -9.34 -23.10 10.17
C CYS A 325 -10.63 -22.40 10.61
N ASN A 326 -11.73 -23.15 10.60
CA ASN A 326 -12.88 -22.85 11.43
C ASN A 326 -12.96 -23.88 12.56
N ILE A 327 -13.12 -23.41 13.79
CA ILE A 327 -13.31 -24.24 14.97
C ILE A 327 -14.78 -24.10 15.39
N ASP A 328 -15.51 -25.21 15.35
CA ASP A 328 -16.83 -25.36 15.96
C ASP A 328 -16.68 -26.02 17.34
N VAL A 329 -17.42 -25.52 18.31
CA VAL A 329 -17.38 -25.97 19.70
C VAL A 329 -18.80 -26.42 20.11
N PRO A 330 -19.23 -27.62 19.70
CA PRO A 330 -20.57 -28.11 19.98
C PRO A 330 -20.73 -28.57 21.44
N MET A 331 -21.99 -28.65 21.89
CA MET A 331 -22.31 -29.16 23.24
C MET A 331 -22.04 -30.67 23.38
N LYS A 332 -21.77 -31.09 24.64
CA LYS A 332 -21.61 -32.45 25.26
C LYS A 332 -22.53 -33.62 24.81
N TRP A 333 -23.35 -33.45 23.78
CA TRP A 333 -24.42 -34.37 23.41
C TRP A 333 -24.55 -34.62 21.90
N LEU A 334 -23.86 -33.84 21.04
CA LEU A 334 -24.14 -33.86 19.60
C LEU A 334 -23.88 -35.23 18.95
N ARG A 335 -22.85 -35.95 19.38
CA ARG A 335 -22.55 -37.30 18.86
C ARG A 335 -23.53 -38.40 19.30
N ARG A 336 -24.32 -38.25 20.38
CA ARG A 336 -25.26 -39.29 20.83
C ARG A 336 -26.44 -39.51 19.87
N ARG A 337 -26.88 -38.48 19.13
CA ARG A 337 -27.84 -38.67 18.01
C ARG A 337 -27.19 -39.37 16.81
N SER A 338 -25.94 -39.05 16.48
CA SER A 338 -25.22 -39.61 15.33
C SER A 338 -25.01 -41.12 15.45
N VAL A 339 -24.58 -41.64 16.61
CA VAL A 339 -24.36 -43.08 16.79
C VAL A 339 -25.66 -43.89 16.69
N ARG A 340 -26.76 -43.42 17.31
CA ARG A 340 -28.07 -44.09 17.19
C ARG A 340 -28.62 -44.03 15.77
N HIS A 341 -28.51 -42.90 15.06
CA HIS A 341 -28.95 -42.83 13.66
C HIS A 341 -28.05 -43.66 12.74
N LYS A 342 -26.73 -43.73 12.97
CA LYS A 342 -25.84 -44.60 12.19
C LYS A 342 -26.11 -46.09 12.44
N LEU A 343 -26.41 -46.49 13.67
CA LEU A 343 -26.85 -47.87 13.95
C LEU A 343 -28.19 -48.19 13.30
N LEU A 344 -29.16 -47.26 13.33
CA LEU A 344 -30.45 -47.43 12.64
C LEU A 344 -30.32 -47.41 11.12
N LEU A 345 -29.45 -46.58 10.54
CA LEU A 345 -29.13 -46.58 9.11
C LEU A 345 -28.36 -47.83 8.69
N ILE A 346 -27.40 -48.32 9.47
CA ILE A 346 -26.71 -49.58 9.19
C ILE A 346 -27.71 -50.74 9.26
N LEU A 347 -28.59 -50.77 10.27
CA LEU A 347 -29.64 -51.79 10.37
C LEU A 347 -30.64 -51.68 9.21
N ALA A 348 -31.09 -50.48 8.85
CA ALA A 348 -31.96 -50.25 7.71
C ALA A 348 -31.29 -50.60 6.37
N CYS A 349 -30.01 -50.29 6.18
CA CYS A 349 -29.24 -50.68 5.00
C CYS A 349 -29.01 -52.20 4.95
N VAL A 350 -28.81 -52.89 6.08
CA VAL A 350 -28.73 -54.37 6.12
C VAL A 350 -30.08 -55.00 5.80
N ILE A 351 -31.18 -54.45 6.33
CA ILE A 351 -32.56 -54.88 6.00
C ILE A 351 -32.87 -54.62 4.52
N LEU A 352 -32.57 -53.43 4.01
CA LEU A 352 -32.74 -53.09 2.59
C LEU A 352 -31.85 -53.94 1.69
N PHE A 353 -30.61 -54.25 2.08
CA PHE A 353 -29.73 -55.14 1.31
C PHE A 353 -30.24 -56.59 1.29
N ALA A 354 -30.82 -57.06 2.40
CA ALA A 354 -31.48 -58.36 2.47
C ALA A 354 -32.76 -58.42 1.61
N ILE A 355 -33.58 -57.36 1.62
CA ILE A 355 -34.79 -57.24 0.79
C ILE A 355 -34.43 -57.11 -0.70
N ASN A 356 -33.44 -56.27 -1.04
CA ASN A 356 -32.98 -56.05 -2.42
C ASN A 356 -32.44 -57.36 -3.03
N LYS A 357 -31.63 -58.11 -2.25
CA LYS A 357 -31.15 -59.45 -2.62
C LYS A 357 -32.28 -60.48 -2.82
N TYR A 358 -33.49 -60.21 -2.34
CA TYR A 358 -34.65 -61.09 -2.48
C TYR A 358 -35.57 -60.73 -3.67
N TYR A 359 -35.44 -59.53 -4.26
CA TYR A 359 -36.45 -58.98 -5.19
C TYR A 359 -35.97 -58.54 -6.58
N THR A 360 -34.66 -58.33 -6.82
CA THR A 360 -34.19 -57.90 -8.15
C THR A 360 -33.99 -59.05 -9.13
N GLN A 361 -35.02 -59.34 -9.93
CA GLN A 361 -34.79 -59.71 -11.34
C GLN A 361 -34.62 -58.43 -12.18
N PRO A 362 -33.87 -58.47 -13.30
CA PRO A 362 -33.60 -57.29 -14.10
C PRO A 362 -34.76 -56.94 -15.04
N VAL A 363 -35.09 -55.65 -15.12
CA VAL A 363 -35.91 -55.05 -16.18
C VAL A 363 -35.25 -53.74 -16.57
N GLU A 364 -35.05 -53.53 -17.87
CA GLU A 364 -34.56 -52.27 -18.44
C GLU A 364 -35.75 -51.32 -18.69
N GLN A 365 -35.58 -50.01 -18.50
CA GLN A 365 -35.94 -49.02 -19.53
C GLN A 365 -35.53 -47.58 -19.13
N GLU A 366 -34.94 -46.91 -20.13
CA GLU A 366 -35.12 -45.53 -20.59
C GLU A 366 -35.18 -44.33 -19.63
N SER A 367 -34.64 -43.22 -20.15
CA SER A 367 -34.54 -41.92 -19.52
C SER A 367 -35.55 -40.93 -20.12
N ALA A 368 -36.13 -40.07 -19.29
CA ALA A 368 -36.95 -38.94 -19.72
C ALA A 368 -36.53 -37.68 -18.96
N GLU A 369 -36.29 -36.59 -19.68
CA GLU A 369 -36.02 -35.27 -19.09
C GLU A 369 -37.33 -34.57 -18.70
N ILE A 370 -37.28 -33.70 -17.68
CA ILE A 370 -38.38 -32.78 -17.35
C ILE A 370 -37.80 -31.37 -17.30
N VAL A 371 -38.33 -30.51 -18.17
CA VAL A 371 -38.00 -29.09 -18.27
C VAL A 371 -38.73 -28.32 -17.16
N VAL A 372 -38.08 -27.31 -16.60
CA VAL A 372 -38.72 -26.30 -15.72
C VAL A 372 -38.34 -24.92 -16.25
N GLU A 373 -39.34 -24.09 -16.54
CA GLU A 373 -39.15 -22.72 -17.02
C GLU A 373 -38.95 -21.76 -15.84
N GLU A 374 -37.91 -20.93 -15.88
CA GLU A 374 -37.75 -19.77 -14.99
C GLU A 374 -38.02 -18.48 -15.77
N THR A 375 -39.08 -17.75 -15.41
CA THR A 375 -39.42 -16.46 -16.01
C THR A 375 -38.55 -15.34 -15.44
N LYS A 376 -37.59 -14.89 -16.25
CA LYS A 376 -36.82 -13.65 -15.99
C LYS A 376 -37.67 -12.42 -16.27
N ASN A 377 -37.45 -11.36 -15.49
CA ASN A 377 -37.62 -9.98 -15.94
C ASN A 377 -36.22 -9.33 -15.96
N GLU A 378 -35.69 -9.05 -17.16
CA GLU A 378 -34.43 -8.33 -17.34
C GLU A 378 -34.68 -6.85 -17.66
N CYS A 379 -33.71 -5.98 -17.36
CA CYS A 379 -33.69 -4.65 -17.96
C CYS A 379 -33.17 -4.78 -19.39
N GLU A 380 -33.91 -4.23 -20.34
CA GLU A 380 -33.65 -4.33 -21.78
C GLU A 380 -32.26 -3.79 -22.16
N THR A 381 -31.35 -4.69 -22.51
CA THR A 381 -30.26 -4.38 -23.44
C THR A 381 -30.79 -4.43 -24.87
N PRO A 382 -30.26 -3.64 -25.83
CA PRO A 382 -30.72 -3.68 -27.22
C PRO A 382 -30.61 -5.10 -27.80
N GLU A 383 -31.71 -5.64 -28.31
CA GLU A 383 -31.71 -6.92 -29.02
C GLU A 383 -30.91 -6.78 -30.31
N ILE A 384 -29.76 -7.43 -30.38
CA ILE A 384 -29.09 -7.75 -31.63
C ILE A 384 -29.62 -9.13 -32.05
N PRO A 385 -30.32 -9.25 -33.20
CA PRO A 385 -30.82 -10.54 -33.66
C PRO A 385 -29.73 -11.62 -33.79
N ASP A 386 -30.16 -12.86 -33.64
CA ASP A 386 -29.40 -14.08 -33.95
C ASP A 386 -28.13 -14.36 -33.11
N ILE A 387 -27.92 -13.67 -31.99
CA ILE A 387 -26.83 -13.99 -31.04
C ILE A 387 -27.22 -15.13 -30.08
N GLN A 388 -26.74 -16.34 -30.39
CA GLN A 388 -26.84 -17.54 -29.55
C GLN A 388 -25.70 -17.62 -28.52
N THR A 389 -25.93 -18.26 -27.37
CA THR A 389 -24.87 -18.57 -26.38
C THR A 389 -24.31 -19.97 -26.61
N ILE A 390 -22.97 -20.10 -26.73
CA ILE A 390 -22.28 -21.37 -26.97
C ILE A 390 -21.16 -21.63 -25.93
N LYS A 391 -20.63 -22.85 -25.89
CA LYS A 391 -19.46 -23.21 -25.06
C LYS A 391 -18.20 -23.24 -25.93
N CYS A 392 -17.26 -22.35 -25.65
CA CYS A 392 -15.90 -22.40 -26.21
C CYS A 392 -14.95 -23.19 -25.30
N SER A 393 -13.89 -23.74 -25.87
CA SER A 393 -12.67 -24.15 -25.15
C SER A 393 -11.44 -23.79 -25.99
N ALA A 394 -10.38 -23.29 -25.36
CA ALA A 394 -9.14 -22.91 -26.00
C ALA A 394 -7.94 -23.54 -25.26
N ASP A 395 -6.88 -23.90 -25.98
CA ASP A 395 -5.63 -24.47 -25.44
C ASP A 395 -5.82 -25.67 -24.48
N ASN A 396 -6.85 -26.50 -24.69
CA ASN A 396 -7.31 -27.57 -23.78
C ASN A 396 -7.72 -27.10 -22.37
N GLY A 397 -7.93 -25.78 -22.18
CA GLY A 397 -8.41 -25.17 -20.94
C GLY A 397 -9.91 -25.41 -20.67
N LYS A 398 -10.34 -24.99 -19.47
CA LYS A 398 -11.73 -25.13 -19.01
C LYS A 398 -12.72 -24.45 -19.99
N PRO A 399 -13.89 -25.05 -20.26
CA PRO A 399 -14.90 -24.42 -21.11
C PRO A 399 -15.38 -23.06 -20.56
N MET A 400 -15.63 -22.12 -21.47
CA MET A 400 -16.14 -20.79 -21.17
C MET A 400 -17.41 -20.50 -21.99
N SER A 401 -18.30 -19.68 -21.46
CA SER A 401 -19.42 -19.13 -22.24
C SER A 401 -18.88 -18.15 -23.28
N CYS A 402 -19.30 -18.36 -24.52
CA CYS A 402 -19.11 -17.50 -25.67
C CYS A 402 -20.47 -17.15 -26.26
N TRP A 403 -20.49 -16.20 -27.18
CA TRP A 403 -21.66 -15.92 -28.01
C TRP A 403 -21.32 -16.19 -29.48
N LYS A 404 -22.33 -16.48 -30.30
CA LYS A 404 -22.20 -16.75 -31.73
C LYS A 404 -23.41 -16.16 -32.47
N ASN A 405 -23.20 -15.52 -33.61
CA ASN A 405 -24.25 -15.33 -34.62
C ASN A 405 -23.93 -16.18 -35.87
N ASP A 406 -24.66 -16.04 -36.97
CA ASP A 406 -24.44 -16.91 -38.14
C ASP A 406 -23.02 -16.82 -38.75
N GLU A 407 -22.33 -15.69 -38.58
CA GLU A 407 -21.00 -15.43 -39.14
C GLU A 407 -19.85 -15.58 -38.13
N ASP A 408 -19.99 -15.04 -36.92
CA ASP A 408 -18.92 -14.77 -35.96
C ASP A 408 -19.07 -15.47 -34.60
N VAL A 409 -17.95 -15.66 -33.89
CA VAL A 409 -17.90 -16.17 -32.50
C VAL A 409 -17.22 -15.15 -31.58
N PHE A 410 -17.97 -14.67 -30.60
CA PHE A 410 -17.56 -13.64 -29.64
C PHE A 410 -17.04 -14.27 -28.34
N LEU A 411 -15.76 -14.04 -28.05
CA LEU A 411 -15.10 -14.46 -26.82
C LEU A 411 -15.22 -13.37 -25.73
N PRO A 412 -15.44 -13.73 -24.45
CA PRO A 412 -15.56 -12.76 -23.37
C PRO A 412 -14.24 -12.00 -23.16
N PHE A 413 -14.29 -10.66 -23.12
CA PHE A 413 -13.08 -9.86 -22.92
C PHE A 413 -12.35 -10.16 -21.61
N SER A 414 -13.03 -10.66 -20.58
CA SER A 414 -12.40 -11.13 -19.34
C SER A 414 -11.38 -12.26 -19.56
N TYR A 415 -11.64 -13.16 -20.53
CA TYR A 415 -10.68 -14.16 -20.97
C TYR A 415 -9.54 -13.52 -21.77
N ILE A 416 -9.85 -12.72 -22.79
CA ILE A 416 -8.87 -12.05 -23.66
C ILE A 416 -7.86 -11.23 -22.82
N ARG A 417 -8.37 -10.41 -21.89
CA ARG A 417 -7.60 -9.60 -20.94
C ARG A 417 -6.60 -10.45 -20.14
N LYS A 418 -7.00 -11.64 -19.71
CA LYS A 418 -6.18 -12.54 -18.87
C LYS A 418 -5.19 -13.35 -19.70
N ARG A 419 -5.61 -13.88 -20.86
CA ARG A 419 -4.83 -14.76 -21.74
C ARG A 419 -3.68 -14.04 -22.45
N PHE A 420 -3.82 -12.73 -22.68
CA PHE A 420 -2.91 -11.91 -23.51
C PHE A 420 -2.37 -10.66 -22.78
N ASP A 421 -2.55 -10.53 -21.46
CA ASP A 421 -2.19 -9.36 -20.62
C ASP A 421 -2.63 -7.99 -21.19
N MET A 422 -3.80 -7.97 -21.83
CA MET A 422 -4.38 -6.76 -22.40
C MET A 422 -5.09 -5.92 -21.33
N SER A 423 -5.37 -4.66 -21.64
CA SER A 423 -6.24 -3.77 -20.88
C SER A 423 -7.41 -3.32 -21.75
N GLY A 424 -8.50 -2.89 -21.12
CA GLY A 424 -9.68 -2.40 -21.84
C GLY A 424 -10.52 -1.52 -20.94
N LYS A 425 -11.27 -0.59 -21.55
CA LYS A 425 -12.02 0.44 -20.86
C LYS A 425 -13.30 0.77 -21.63
N LEU A 426 -14.43 0.73 -20.92
CA LEU A 426 -15.70 1.19 -21.44
C LEU A 426 -15.81 2.72 -21.32
N SER A 427 -16.44 3.36 -22.31
CA SER A 427 -16.81 4.77 -22.26
C SER A 427 -17.88 5.03 -21.18
N LYS A 428 -18.05 6.29 -20.75
CA LYS A 428 -18.97 6.65 -19.65
C LYS A 428 -20.45 6.40 -19.99
N ASP A 429 -20.75 6.40 -21.28
CA ASP A 429 -22.04 6.21 -21.94
C ASP A 429 -22.22 4.78 -22.49
N ALA A 430 -21.26 3.89 -22.24
CA ALA A 430 -21.25 2.48 -22.66
C ALA A 430 -21.30 2.20 -24.18
N THR A 431 -21.22 3.22 -25.04
CA THR A 431 -21.26 3.10 -26.51
C THR A 431 -19.97 2.58 -27.13
N LEU A 432 -18.82 2.81 -26.50
CA LEU A 432 -17.49 2.47 -27.03
C LEU A 432 -16.68 1.68 -25.99
N PHE A 433 -16.09 0.57 -26.42
CA PHE A 433 -15.12 -0.19 -25.64
C PHE A 433 -13.71 -0.08 -26.23
N GLU A 434 -12.84 0.67 -25.57
CA GLU A 434 -11.44 0.86 -25.96
C GLU A 434 -10.62 -0.35 -25.50
N ILE A 435 -9.87 -1.00 -26.40
CA ILE A 435 -8.95 -2.11 -26.08
C ILE A 435 -7.50 -1.64 -26.27
N PHE A 436 -6.63 -2.00 -25.32
CA PHE A 436 -5.23 -1.60 -25.27
C PHE A 436 -4.32 -2.82 -25.07
N THR A 437 -3.37 -3.04 -25.96
CA THR A 437 -2.31 -4.05 -25.80
C THR A 437 -1.20 -3.63 -24.83
N SER A 438 -1.12 -2.36 -24.47
CA SER A 438 -0.19 -1.83 -23.48
C SER A 438 -0.86 -0.73 -22.64
N TYR A 439 -0.48 -0.61 -21.36
CA TYR A 439 -1.03 0.43 -20.46
C TYR A 439 -0.22 1.74 -20.45
N SER A 440 0.95 1.75 -21.10
CA SER A 440 1.86 2.89 -21.14
C SER A 440 1.75 3.63 -22.47
N LYS A 441 1.56 4.95 -22.42
CA LYS A 441 1.61 5.78 -23.62
C LYS A 441 3.04 5.85 -24.15
N MET A 442 3.26 5.32 -25.35
CA MET A 442 4.52 5.52 -26.06
C MET A 442 4.71 7.01 -26.34
N ARG A 443 5.90 7.52 -25.98
CA ARG A 443 6.33 8.91 -26.24
C ARG A 443 7.57 8.88 -27.11
N VAL A 444 7.72 9.88 -27.95
CA VAL A 444 8.95 10.16 -28.70
C VAL A 444 9.44 11.57 -28.33
N PRO A 445 10.72 11.93 -28.57
CA PRO A 445 11.17 13.31 -28.44
C PRO A 445 10.60 14.17 -29.58
N ASP A 446 10.00 15.31 -29.23
CA ASP A 446 9.34 16.21 -30.20
C ASP A 446 10.32 17.08 -31.01
N GLU A 447 11.54 17.29 -30.50
CA GLU A 447 12.57 18.18 -31.08
C GLU A 447 13.95 17.50 -31.18
N LYS A 448 14.87 18.10 -31.94
CA LYS A 448 16.29 17.72 -31.92
C LYS A 448 16.88 18.04 -30.54
N TYR A 449 17.61 17.08 -29.97
CA TYR A 449 18.14 17.23 -28.61
C TYR A 449 19.18 18.36 -28.48
N ASN A 450 19.07 19.11 -27.38
CA ASN A 450 20.01 20.12 -26.93
C ASN A 450 20.53 19.74 -25.52
N PRO A 451 21.83 19.43 -25.35
CA PRO A 451 22.45 19.15 -24.05
C PRO A 451 22.27 20.21 -22.96
N LEU A 452 22.01 21.47 -23.34
CA LEU A 452 21.73 22.56 -22.40
C LEU A 452 20.22 22.88 -22.29
N GLY A 453 19.39 22.18 -23.05
CA GLY A 453 17.93 22.22 -22.99
C GLY A 453 17.32 21.21 -22.01
N VAL A 454 16.02 21.01 -22.18
CA VAL A 454 15.19 20.05 -21.42
C VAL A 454 15.80 18.64 -21.50
N PHE A 455 15.90 17.95 -20.36
CA PHE A 455 16.43 16.58 -20.32
C PHE A 455 15.33 15.58 -20.72
N GLY A 456 15.21 15.35 -22.02
CA GLY A 456 14.16 14.49 -22.58
C GLY A 456 12.77 14.94 -22.14
N HIS A 457 11.97 14.02 -21.59
CA HIS A 457 10.62 14.32 -21.10
C HIS A 457 10.54 14.61 -19.57
N PHE A 458 11.67 14.87 -18.90
CA PHE A 458 11.72 14.99 -17.43
C PHE A 458 10.98 16.21 -16.87
N ALA A 459 10.63 17.22 -17.68
CA ALA A 459 9.72 18.28 -17.24
C ALA A 459 8.39 17.72 -16.67
N THR A 460 7.94 16.58 -17.20
CA THR A 460 6.73 15.87 -16.78
C THR A 460 6.93 14.90 -15.60
N TYR A 461 8.17 14.67 -15.15
CA TYR A 461 8.44 13.82 -13.98
C TYR A 461 8.04 14.52 -12.69
N ASN A 462 7.83 13.72 -11.64
CA ASN A 462 7.55 14.15 -10.27
C ASN A 462 8.27 13.18 -9.32
N VAL A 463 9.60 13.22 -9.30
CA VAL A 463 10.48 12.33 -8.54
C VAL A 463 10.11 12.33 -7.05
N GLU A 464 9.86 13.51 -6.48
CA GLU A 464 9.50 13.75 -5.08
C GLU A 464 8.22 13.05 -4.61
N ARG A 465 7.33 12.67 -5.54
CA ARG A 465 6.05 12.01 -5.25
C ARG A 465 6.11 10.48 -5.29
N ARG A 466 7.24 9.92 -5.74
CA ARG A 466 7.46 8.46 -5.79
C ARG A 466 7.45 7.93 -4.34
N GLU A 467 6.82 6.78 -4.10
CA GLU A 467 6.68 6.20 -2.76
C GLU A 467 8.03 5.90 -2.09
N ARG A 468 9.05 5.61 -2.90
CA ARG A 468 10.43 5.44 -2.48
C ARG A 468 11.15 6.73 -2.05
N VAL A 469 10.54 7.92 -2.14
CA VAL A 469 11.10 9.17 -1.62
C VAL A 469 10.52 9.45 -0.25
N ARG A 470 11.36 9.31 0.79
CA ARG A 470 10.98 9.54 2.19
C ARG A 470 10.62 11.00 2.45
N CYS A 471 11.49 11.88 1.94
CA CYS A 471 11.61 13.29 2.28
C CYS A 471 12.47 13.97 1.21
N ILE A 472 12.38 15.29 1.10
CA ILE A 472 13.52 16.10 0.67
C ILE A 472 14.29 16.42 1.95
N SER A 473 15.56 16.04 2.05
CA SER A 473 16.35 16.35 3.26
C SER A 473 16.39 17.87 3.45
N ALA A 474 16.34 18.37 4.68
CA ALA A 474 16.51 19.80 4.96
C ALA A 474 17.99 20.14 5.27
N GLU A 475 18.82 19.14 5.50
CA GLU A 475 20.29 19.28 5.59
C GLU A 475 20.96 19.45 4.21
N THR A 476 20.35 18.96 3.13
CA THR A 476 20.98 18.93 1.79
C THR A 476 20.05 19.23 0.60
N ASP A 477 18.79 19.61 0.85
CA ASP A 477 17.74 19.91 -0.17
C ASP A 477 17.56 18.87 -1.31
N VAL A 478 17.95 17.61 -1.10
CA VAL A 478 17.83 16.53 -2.09
C VAL A 478 17.06 15.31 -1.55
N PRO A 479 16.39 14.52 -2.42
CA PRO A 479 15.47 13.45 -2.00
C PRO A 479 16.18 12.21 -1.45
N MET A 480 15.93 11.86 -0.19
CA MET A 480 16.37 10.58 0.37
C MET A 480 15.45 9.44 -0.07
N SER A 481 16.04 8.30 -0.42
CA SER A 481 15.36 7.10 -0.88
C SER A 481 15.15 6.09 0.24
N THR A 482 14.14 5.23 0.06
CA THR A 482 13.92 3.98 0.82
C THR A 482 13.76 2.77 -0.10
N GLN A 483 14.21 2.87 -1.36
CA GLN A 483 13.92 1.88 -2.43
C GLN A 483 14.37 0.44 -2.10
N TRP A 484 15.48 0.28 -1.38
CA TRP A 484 16.03 -1.03 -0.98
C TRP A 484 16.33 -1.16 0.52
N ASN A 485 16.04 -0.12 1.32
CA ASN A 485 16.29 -0.10 2.76
C ASN A 485 15.24 0.81 3.45
N PRO A 486 14.58 0.37 4.53
CA PRO A 486 13.63 1.20 5.27
C PRO A 486 14.28 2.40 6.00
N LYS A 487 15.58 2.33 6.33
CA LYS A 487 16.34 3.50 6.77
C LYS A 487 16.58 4.41 5.55
N PRO A 488 16.22 5.71 5.59
CA PRO A 488 16.44 6.61 4.46
C PRO A 488 17.93 6.74 4.11
N TYR A 489 18.24 6.76 2.81
CA TYR A 489 19.59 6.90 2.29
C TYR A 489 19.63 7.79 1.04
N TYR A 490 20.73 8.48 0.80
CA TYR A 490 20.93 9.20 -0.45
C TYR A 490 21.14 8.22 -1.61
N TYR A 491 20.40 8.40 -2.70
CA TYR A 491 20.48 7.53 -3.88
C TYR A 491 20.77 8.40 -5.13
N PRO A 492 21.99 8.35 -5.69
CA PRO A 492 22.45 9.31 -6.71
C PRO A 492 21.54 9.45 -7.94
N ILE A 493 21.02 8.33 -8.47
CA ILE A 493 20.08 8.35 -9.60
C ILE A 493 18.81 9.13 -9.26
N GLN A 494 18.28 8.97 -8.05
CA GLN A 494 17.08 9.69 -7.62
C GLN A 494 17.35 11.19 -7.46
N ILE A 495 18.53 11.57 -6.98
CA ILE A 495 18.96 12.96 -6.76
C ILE A 495 19.22 13.65 -8.10
N ALA A 496 19.95 12.99 -9.02
CA ALA A 496 20.22 13.56 -10.34
C ALA A 496 18.94 13.64 -11.20
N GLN A 497 18.04 12.65 -11.15
CA GLN A 497 16.72 12.75 -11.80
C GLN A 497 15.87 13.90 -11.23
N TYR A 498 15.98 14.18 -9.92
CA TYR A 498 15.31 15.30 -9.26
C TYR A 498 15.85 16.66 -9.77
N GLY A 499 17.18 16.82 -9.84
CA GLY A 499 17.78 18.00 -10.48
C GLY A 499 17.32 18.19 -11.94
N LEU A 500 17.38 17.12 -12.74
CA LEU A 500 17.05 17.17 -14.17
C LEU A 500 15.57 17.49 -14.44
N GLN A 501 14.61 17.06 -13.60
CA GLN A 501 13.21 17.49 -13.76
C GLN A 501 13.02 18.98 -13.47
N HIS A 502 13.70 19.53 -12.46
CA HIS A 502 13.56 20.93 -12.08
C HIS A 502 14.24 21.87 -13.09
N TYR A 503 15.45 21.53 -13.54
CA TYR A 503 16.09 22.20 -14.68
C TYR A 503 15.19 22.18 -15.92
N SER A 504 14.62 21.02 -16.24
CA SER A 504 13.73 20.85 -17.40
C SER A 504 12.50 21.75 -17.33
N ARG A 505 11.82 21.82 -16.18
CA ARG A 505 10.63 22.68 -15.95
C ARG A 505 10.93 24.17 -16.08
N ILE A 506 12.12 24.59 -15.62
CA ILE A 506 12.60 25.97 -15.75
C ILE A 506 12.83 26.29 -17.23
N LYS A 507 13.55 25.43 -17.97
CA LYS A 507 13.82 25.63 -19.41
C LYS A 507 12.57 25.53 -20.28
N SER A 508 11.56 24.75 -19.92
CA SER A 508 10.28 24.68 -20.63
C SER A 508 9.29 25.79 -20.27
N GLY A 509 9.72 26.82 -19.51
CA GLY A 509 8.95 28.04 -19.21
C GLY A 509 7.61 27.80 -18.50
N SER A 510 7.40 26.63 -17.89
CA SER A 510 6.05 26.07 -17.70
C SER A 510 5.26 26.61 -16.50
N ARG A 511 5.74 27.68 -15.86
CA ARG A 511 4.99 28.44 -14.84
C ARG A 511 5.61 29.84 -14.75
N LYS A 512 4.78 30.89 -14.81
CA LYS A 512 5.20 32.24 -14.42
C LYS A 512 5.32 32.25 -12.90
N MET A 513 6.50 32.51 -12.36
CA MET A 513 6.65 32.63 -10.90
C MET A 513 5.83 33.83 -10.41
N LEU A 514 4.96 33.57 -9.44
CA LEU A 514 4.35 34.58 -8.60
C LEU A 514 5.22 34.68 -7.35
N GLU A 515 5.55 35.90 -6.95
CA GLU A 515 6.42 36.20 -5.82
C GLU A 515 5.74 37.25 -4.95
N VAL A 516 5.74 37.06 -3.63
CA VAL A 516 5.10 37.95 -2.67
C VAL A 516 6.02 38.08 -1.46
N LEU A 517 6.70 39.23 -1.36
CA LEU A 517 7.60 39.53 -0.27
C LEU A 517 6.82 39.76 1.05
N LYS A 518 7.37 39.26 2.15
CA LYS A 518 6.78 39.33 3.51
C LYS A 518 7.86 39.53 4.55
N GLY A 519 7.58 40.34 5.57
CA GLY A 519 8.43 40.50 6.76
C GLY A 519 9.30 41.75 6.79
N GLU A 520 9.31 42.60 5.75
CA GLU A 520 10.04 43.87 5.77
C GLU A 520 9.53 44.85 6.84
N LYS A 521 8.24 44.76 7.18
CA LYS A 521 7.52 45.78 7.96
C LYS A 521 7.16 45.25 9.34
N SER A 522 7.45 46.04 10.38
CA SER A 522 7.17 45.69 11.78
C SER A 522 5.70 45.34 12.06
N VAL A 523 4.76 45.92 11.31
CA VAL A 523 3.32 45.62 11.39
C VAL A 523 2.90 44.25 10.84
N GLU A 524 3.75 43.58 10.05
CA GLU A 524 3.49 42.21 9.56
C GLU A 524 3.88 41.15 10.59
N TRP A 525 4.82 41.47 11.49
CA TRP A 525 5.31 40.58 12.53
C TRP A 525 4.48 40.66 13.81
N LYS A 526 4.19 39.51 14.40
CA LYS A 526 3.62 39.37 15.74
C LYS A 526 4.59 38.66 16.68
N GLY A 527 4.40 38.86 17.97
CA GLY A 527 5.05 38.10 19.04
C GLY A 527 4.01 37.25 19.78
N ALA A 528 4.46 36.28 20.56
CA ALA A 528 3.58 35.46 21.37
C ALA A 528 2.90 36.26 22.51
N ALA A 529 1.70 35.83 22.88
CA ALA A 529 0.86 36.45 23.91
C ALA A 529 0.88 35.68 25.25
N GLY A 530 1.95 34.92 25.51
CA GLY A 530 2.15 34.20 26.77
C GLY A 530 2.64 35.15 27.88
N MET A 531 2.12 34.99 29.09
CA MET A 531 2.60 35.79 30.23
C MET A 531 4.03 35.37 30.60
N HIS A 532 4.92 36.35 30.74
CA HIS A 532 6.31 36.26 31.22
C HIS A 532 7.46 35.92 30.24
N GLU A 533 7.23 35.77 28.93
CA GLU A 533 8.33 35.67 27.94
C GLU A 533 8.30 36.84 26.94
N THR A 534 9.41 37.59 26.84
CA THR A 534 9.54 38.78 25.97
C THR A 534 10.22 38.46 24.65
N THR A 535 9.45 38.45 23.55
CA THR A 535 10.00 38.39 22.18
C THR A 535 10.51 39.77 21.75
N GLU A 536 11.83 40.00 21.78
CA GLU A 536 12.44 41.22 21.22
C GLU A 536 12.64 41.10 19.70
N ARG A 537 12.39 42.20 18.98
CA ARG A 537 12.46 42.27 17.51
C ARG A 537 13.04 43.61 17.09
N LEU A 538 14.29 43.62 16.62
CA LEU A 538 15.00 44.83 16.19
C LEU A 538 15.02 44.88 14.65
N PHE A 539 14.34 45.88 14.11
CA PHE A 539 14.24 46.15 12.67
C PHE A 539 15.28 47.20 12.28
N TYR A 540 16.15 46.88 11.33
CA TYR A 540 17.11 47.83 10.78
C TYR A 540 17.32 47.58 9.29
N LYS A 541 17.90 48.57 8.60
CA LYS A 541 18.30 48.44 7.21
C LYS A 541 19.82 48.46 7.13
N ASP A 542 20.37 47.37 6.62
CA ASP A 542 21.77 47.19 6.28
C ASP A 542 22.04 47.71 4.84
N GLU A 543 23.26 48.17 4.57
CA GLU A 543 23.61 48.76 3.28
C GLU A 543 23.88 47.69 2.19
N GLU A 544 24.36 46.50 2.59
CA GLU A 544 24.62 45.38 1.67
C GLU A 544 23.48 44.34 1.72
N LEU A 545 22.95 44.06 2.92
CA LEU A 545 21.99 42.97 3.16
C LEU A 545 20.52 43.41 3.15
N GLY A 546 20.23 44.71 3.04
CA GLY A 546 18.86 45.23 2.93
C GLY A 546 18.10 45.23 4.25
N PHE A 547 16.82 44.84 4.24
CA PHE A 547 15.98 44.89 5.45
C PHE A 547 16.23 43.66 6.35
N LEU A 548 16.75 43.91 7.55
CA LEU A 548 17.06 42.87 8.54
C LEU A 548 16.16 42.97 9.76
N VAL A 549 15.81 41.79 10.30
CA VAL A 549 15.00 41.63 11.52
C VAL A 549 15.76 40.70 12.46
N ASN A 550 16.40 41.26 13.48
CA ASN A 550 16.98 40.46 14.57
C ASN A 550 15.85 40.06 15.54
N ILE A 551 15.80 38.78 15.92
CA ILE A 551 14.72 38.17 16.71
C ILE A 551 15.36 37.49 17.91
N SER A 552 14.90 37.82 19.13
CA SER A 552 15.30 37.15 20.37
C SER A 552 14.08 36.58 21.08
N THR A 553 14.14 35.29 21.43
CA THR A 553 13.08 34.48 22.06
C THR A 553 13.71 33.56 23.11
N GLY A 554 12.90 33.03 24.04
CA GLY A 554 13.35 31.96 24.94
C GLY A 554 13.64 30.65 24.20
N ASP A 555 14.42 29.76 24.83
CA ASP A 555 14.86 28.47 24.26
C ASP A 555 13.75 27.42 24.07
N ALA A 556 12.51 27.70 24.49
CA ALA A 556 11.42 26.74 24.52
C ALA A 556 10.62 26.71 23.20
N ILE A 557 10.72 25.60 22.45
CA ILE A 557 9.98 25.32 21.19
C ILE A 557 8.44 25.40 21.38
N SER A 558 7.94 25.33 22.62
CA SER A 558 6.52 25.57 22.95
C SER A 558 6.04 27.01 22.77
N ASN A 559 6.95 27.98 22.59
CA ASN A 559 6.62 29.38 22.32
C ASN A 559 6.64 29.65 20.79
N ALA A 560 5.57 30.29 20.28
CA ALA A 560 5.48 30.73 18.88
C ALA A 560 6.44 31.88 18.49
N GLY A 561 7.19 32.42 19.45
CA GLY A 561 8.31 33.32 19.23
C GLY A 561 7.94 34.64 18.55
N ALA A 562 8.56 34.91 17.40
CA ALA A 562 8.18 35.95 16.45
C ALA A 562 7.70 35.29 15.15
N TYR A 563 6.56 35.74 14.60
CA TYR A 563 5.98 35.12 13.42
C TYR A 563 5.30 36.14 12.48
N VAL A 564 5.22 35.79 11.20
CA VAL A 564 4.55 36.54 10.13
C VAL A 564 3.48 35.67 9.47
N TYR A 565 2.38 36.27 9.01
CA TYR A 565 1.39 35.55 8.20
C TYR A 565 1.81 35.56 6.73
N LEU A 566 2.12 34.38 6.20
CA LEU A 566 2.32 34.14 4.77
C LEU A 566 0.99 34.24 4.00
N ASP A 567 1.06 34.28 2.68
CA ASP A 567 -0.12 34.26 1.83
C ASP A 567 -0.87 32.91 1.91
N LYS A 568 -2.15 32.89 1.55
CA LYS A 568 -3.04 31.71 1.62
C LYS A 568 -3.19 30.99 0.27
N SER A 569 -2.61 31.53 -0.80
CA SER A 569 -2.62 30.92 -2.12
C SER A 569 -1.83 29.61 -2.14
N SER A 570 -2.45 28.56 -2.66
CA SER A 570 -1.77 27.28 -2.95
C SER A 570 -0.74 27.37 -4.07
N GLU A 571 -0.59 28.53 -4.72
CA GLU A 571 0.41 28.79 -5.74
C GLU A 571 1.70 29.38 -5.16
N LEU A 572 1.66 29.86 -3.91
CA LEU A 572 2.78 30.45 -3.16
C LEU A 572 3.24 29.48 -2.05
N HIS A 573 3.55 28.24 -2.45
CA HIS A 573 3.92 27.13 -1.56
C HIS A 573 5.43 27.01 -1.30
N VAL A 574 6.27 27.67 -2.10
CA VAL A 574 7.72 27.74 -1.87
C VAL A 574 8.02 28.94 -0.98
N LEU A 575 8.60 28.70 0.18
CA LEU A 575 9.13 29.71 1.10
C LEU A 575 10.65 29.83 0.87
N SER A 576 11.15 31.06 0.74
CA SER A 576 12.59 31.36 0.60
C SER A 576 12.97 32.59 1.42
N PHE A 577 14.10 32.55 2.14
CA PHE A 577 14.64 33.63 2.97
C PHE A 577 16.09 33.35 3.39
N GLU A 578 16.85 34.40 3.72
CA GLU A 578 18.18 34.27 4.34
C GLU A 578 18.08 34.18 5.87
N TRP A 579 18.86 33.27 6.47
CA TRP A 579 18.81 32.99 7.91
C TRP A 579 20.19 32.89 8.55
N LYS A 580 20.35 33.53 9.71
CA LYS A 580 21.58 33.54 10.51
C LYS A 580 21.31 33.01 11.92
N PRO A 581 21.45 31.70 12.16
CA PRO A 581 21.27 31.12 13.50
C PRO A 581 22.43 31.52 14.41
N MET A 582 22.13 32.19 15.52
CA MET A 582 23.13 32.65 16.49
C MET A 582 23.62 31.57 17.46
N ASN A 583 22.90 30.45 17.55
CA ASN A 583 23.26 29.27 18.36
C ASN A 583 22.71 27.98 17.72
N ALA A 584 23.10 26.80 18.24
CA ALA A 584 22.69 25.50 17.72
C ALA A 584 21.29 25.01 18.18
N ASN A 585 20.58 25.77 19.02
CA ASN A 585 19.18 25.52 19.38
C ASN A 585 18.22 26.29 18.45
N ALA A 586 18.73 27.19 17.62
CA ALA A 586 17.94 27.99 16.69
C ALA A 586 17.14 27.09 15.74
N SER A 587 15.90 27.49 15.49
CA SER A 587 14.97 26.78 14.60
C SER A 587 14.00 27.77 13.96
N PHE A 588 13.36 27.36 12.87
CA PHE A 588 12.21 28.06 12.30
C PHE A 588 11.07 27.07 12.07
N THR A 589 9.83 27.53 12.23
CA THR A 589 8.64 26.65 12.15
C THR A 589 7.64 27.20 11.16
N VAL A 590 7.12 26.33 10.29
CA VAL A 590 6.05 26.68 9.34
C VAL A 590 4.76 25.98 9.76
N LEU A 591 3.71 26.77 9.99
CA LEU A 591 2.36 26.29 10.28
C LEU A 591 1.54 26.24 8.98
N ALA A 592 1.30 25.04 8.48
CA ALA A 592 0.42 24.81 7.33
C ALA A 592 -0.99 24.36 7.78
N LYS A 593 -2.02 24.76 7.03
CA LYS A 593 -3.39 24.27 7.22
C LYS A 593 -3.84 23.49 5.98
N MET A 594 -4.36 22.28 6.19
CA MET A 594 -4.93 21.47 5.12
C MET A 594 -6.26 22.07 4.62
N ARG A 595 -6.57 21.86 3.33
CA ARG A 595 -7.89 22.18 2.77
C ARG A 595 -8.91 21.07 3.04
N ASP A 596 -8.46 19.82 3.00
CA ASP A 596 -9.30 18.63 3.13
C ASP A 596 -9.43 18.22 4.61
N GLY A 597 -10.21 19.00 5.35
CA GLY A 597 -10.33 18.95 6.81
C GLY A 597 -9.38 19.96 7.48
N ASP A 598 -9.80 20.52 8.62
CA ASP A 598 -9.17 21.68 9.27
C ASP A 598 -7.78 21.43 9.91
N LEU A 599 -7.15 20.28 9.62
CA LEU A 599 -5.89 19.82 10.19
C LEU A 599 -4.76 20.86 10.03
N LEU A 600 -4.16 21.20 11.16
CA LEU A 600 -2.95 22.02 11.28
C LEU A 600 -1.72 21.13 11.35
N VAL A 601 -0.72 21.43 10.52
CA VAL A 601 0.56 20.71 10.45
C VAL A 601 1.68 21.71 10.77
N LEU A 602 2.42 21.44 11.85
CA LEU A 602 3.66 22.16 12.15
C LEU A 602 4.84 21.43 11.52
N LEU A 603 5.66 22.17 10.78
CA LEU A 603 6.96 21.74 10.26
C LEU A 603 8.05 22.51 11.00
N ASN A 604 8.71 21.87 11.97
CA ASN A 604 9.77 22.44 12.78
C ASN A 604 11.13 22.14 12.12
N TYR A 605 11.82 23.13 11.57
CA TYR A 605 13.15 22.94 10.98
C TYR A 605 14.20 23.20 12.06
N VAL A 606 14.80 22.11 12.57
CA VAL A 606 15.64 22.12 13.78
C VAL A 606 17.06 21.66 13.47
N MET A 607 18.04 22.27 14.13
CA MET A 607 19.47 21.91 13.99
C MET A 607 19.87 20.62 14.74
N GLN A 608 18.90 19.84 15.23
CA GLN A 608 19.12 18.55 15.89
C GLN A 608 19.06 17.39 14.88
N SER A 609 20.09 16.53 14.90
CA SER A 609 20.08 15.29 14.12
C SER A 609 18.91 14.37 14.51
N GLY A 610 18.08 14.00 13.55
CA GLY A 610 16.86 13.21 13.73
C GLY A 610 17.05 11.72 14.05
N ASN A 611 18.14 11.33 14.72
CA ASN A 611 18.54 9.92 14.93
C ASN A 611 18.57 9.11 13.60
N GLY A 612 19.09 9.72 12.53
CA GLY A 612 19.13 9.12 11.19
C GLY A 612 17.80 9.12 10.43
N LYS A 613 16.81 9.93 10.87
CA LYS A 613 15.61 10.27 10.11
C LYS A 613 15.71 11.72 9.63
N CYS A 614 15.44 11.98 8.34
CA CYS A 614 15.33 13.34 7.81
C CYS A 614 14.07 14.08 8.30
N VAL A 615 12.97 13.35 8.52
CA VAL A 615 11.69 13.84 9.05
C VAL A 615 11.14 12.83 10.06
N TRP A 616 10.59 13.33 11.17
CA TRP A 616 9.92 12.54 12.19
C TRP A 616 8.78 13.33 12.84
N ASN A 617 7.81 12.65 13.45
CA ASN A 617 6.78 13.29 14.26
C ASN A 617 7.31 13.54 15.68
N ASP A 618 7.12 14.75 16.21
CA ASP A 618 7.59 15.11 17.56
C ASP A 618 6.61 14.68 18.66
N ASP A 619 5.32 14.51 18.35
CA ASP A 619 4.29 13.96 19.27
C ASP A 619 4.48 12.45 19.61
N VAL A 620 5.69 11.92 19.34
CA VAL A 620 6.19 10.56 19.60
C VAL A 620 7.50 10.59 20.43
N LYS A 621 8.10 11.76 20.68
CA LYS A 621 9.36 11.91 21.46
C LYS A 621 9.12 11.96 22.99
N GLU A 622 8.52 10.93 23.56
CA GLU A 622 8.82 10.56 24.96
C GLU A 622 8.47 9.10 25.24
N LYS A 623 9.30 8.42 26.03
CA LYS A 623 8.96 7.13 26.63
C LYS A 623 8.35 7.39 28.01
N ASP A 624 7.40 6.54 28.40
CA ASP A 624 6.84 6.48 29.75
C ASP A 624 6.22 7.79 30.28
N THR A 625 5.13 8.24 29.64
CA THR A 625 4.00 8.78 30.43
C THR A 625 2.64 8.54 29.78
N PHE A 626 1.72 7.96 30.57
CA PHE A 626 0.31 7.78 30.20
C PHE A 626 -0.48 9.08 30.36
N GLN A 627 -0.52 9.94 29.33
CA GLN A 627 -1.66 10.84 29.07
C GLN A 627 -1.63 11.56 27.71
N ARG A 628 -2.15 10.92 26.65
CA ARG A 628 -2.79 11.69 25.57
C ARG A 628 -4.14 12.21 26.09
N MET A 629 -4.10 13.32 26.82
CA MET A 629 -5.28 14.17 27.00
C MET A 629 -5.85 14.54 25.63
N ARG A 630 -7.17 14.72 25.53
CA ARG A 630 -7.79 15.31 24.34
C ARG A 630 -7.30 16.76 24.20
N ARG A 631 -6.26 17.01 23.39
CA ARG A 631 -5.98 18.36 22.88
C ARG A 631 -7.19 18.82 22.04
N LYS A 632 -7.45 20.12 22.06
CA LYS A 632 -8.78 20.68 21.73
C LYS A 632 -8.94 21.05 20.25
N ASP A 633 -7.87 20.92 19.48
CA ASP A 633 -7.71 21.42 18.12
C ASP A 633 -6.97 20.37 17.28
N ASP A 634 -7.35 20.19 16.02
CA ASP A 634 -6.75 19.20 15.10
C ASP A 634 -5.35 19.65 14.66
N GLN A 635 -4.32 19.34 15.46
CA GLN A 635 -2.94 19.75 15.23
C GLN A 635 -1.95 18.58 15.37
N VAL A 636 -0.95 18.51 14.48
CA VAL A 636 0.15 17.53 14.48
C VAL A 636 1.50 18.21 14.22
N SER A 637 2.57 17.73 14.86
CA SER A 637 3.90 18.34 14.78
C SER A 637 4.98 17.40 14.24
N TYR A 638 5.77 17.88 13.28
CA TYR A 638 6.87 17.13 12.68
C TYR A 638 8.14 17.99 12.61
N SER A 639 9.26 17.41 13.00
CA SER A 639 10.57 18.03 12.82
C SER A 639 11.28 17.50 11.57
N TYR A 640 12.04 18.41 10.97
CA TYR A 640 13.03 18.15 9.94
C TYR A 640 14.43 18.40 10.48
N SER A 641 15.37 17.52 10.16
CA SER A 641 16.81 17.74 10.41
C SER A 641 17.29 18.79 9.42
N TYR A 642 17.46 20.03 9.88
CA TYR A 642 18.08 21.12 9.14
C TYR A 642 19.56 21.21 9.53
N SER A 643 20.42 21.63 8.61
CA SER A 643 21.84 21.88 8.91
C SER A 643 22.20 23.28 8.45
N ALA A 644 22.74 24.06 9.37
CA ALA A 644 23.07 25.45 9.17
C ALA A 644 24.37 25.77 9.90
N LYS A 645 25.14 26.68 9.32
CA LYS A 645 26.33 27.19 9.96
C LYS A 645 25.94 28.28 10.96
N VAL A 646 26.24 28.05 12.23
CA VAL A 646 26.02 29.02 13.31
C VAL A 646 26.88 30.27 13.06
N ASN A 647 26.29 31.46 13.23
CA ASN A 647 26.88 32.77 12.97
C ASN A 647 27.26 33.10 11.50
N GLU A 648 26.97 32.23 10.53
CA GLU A 648 27.02 32.55 9.09
C GLU A 648 25.60 32.76 8.52
N TRP A 649 25.50 33.33 7.31
CA TRP A 649 24.25 33.42 6.57
C TRP A 649 23.99 32.10 5.82
N ASN A 650 22.75 31.61 5.86
CA ASN A 650 22.30 30.37 5.24
C ASN A 650 21.03 30.67 4.44
N SER A 651 21.05 30.35 3.14
CA SER A 651 19.88 30.53 2.28
C SER A 651 18.90 29.37 2.48
N VAL A 652 17.68 29.68 2.90
CA VAL A 652 16.60 28.69 3.11
C VAL A 652 15.68 28.70 1.90
N THR A 653 15.35 27.54 1.33
CA THR A 653 14.31 27.41 0.30
C THR A 653 13.56 26.07 0.42
N ARG A 654 12.29 26.09 0.84
CA ARG A 654 11.47 24.89 1.10
C ARG A 654 10.09 24.97 0.45
N ASP A 655 9.64 23.88 -0.19
CA ASP A 655 8.23 23.70 -0.58
C ASP A 655 7.44 23.12 0.59
N ILE A 656 6.54 23.93 1.11
CA ILE A 656 5.71 23.60 2.25
C ILE A 656 4.65 22.55 1.87
N LEU A 657 4.22 22.45 0.61
CA LEU A 657 3.33 21.37 0.17
C LEU A 657 4.07 20.04 0.06
N VAL A 658 5.29 19.98 -0.48
CA VAL A 658 6.09 18.74 -0.48
C VAL A 658 6.44 18.35 0.95
N ASP A 659 6.87 19.28 1.80
CA ASP A 659 7.23 18.92 3.17
C ASP A 659 6.02 18.49 4.00
N VAL A 660 4.85 19.15 3.91
CA VAL A 660 3.61 18.62 4.49
C VAL A 660 3.26 17.26 3.89
N SER A 661 3.41 17.06 2.58
CA SER A 661 3.14 15.78 1.91
C SER A 661 4.05 14.65 2.43
N ARG A 662 5.34 14.92 2.63
CA ARG A 662 6.34 13.97 3.13
C ARG A 662 6.21 13.73 4.65
N ALA A 663 5.92 14.77 5.42
CA ALA A 663 5.64 14.70 6.86
C ALA A 663 4.36 13.90 7.15
N LEU A 664 3.25 14.16 6.45
CA LEU A 664 2.05 13.34 6.56
C LEU A 664 2.28 11.91 6.04
N SER A 665 3.02 11.73 4.93
CA SER A 665 3.54 10.40 4.49
C SER A 665 4.49 9.74 5.50
N SER A 666 4.91 10.44 6.56
CA SER A 666 5.70 9.85 7.65
C SER A 666 4.84 9.18 8.72
N ALA A 667 3.54 9.50 8.78
CA ALA A 667 2.55 8.89 9.66
C ALA A 667 1.51 8.02 8.90
N GLU A 668 0.97 8.48 7.75
CA GLU A 668 0.02 7.71 6.94
C GLU A 668 0.16 7.95 5.41
N ASN A 669 -0.10 6.91 4.62
CA ASN A 669 0.05 6.92 3.16
C ASN A 669 -0.98 7.82 2.42
N ARG A 670 -0.63 9.08 2.12
CA ARG A 670 -1.33 9.97 1.16
C ARG A 670 -0.33 10.77 0.28
N LYS A 671 -0.77 11.35 -0.85
CA LYS A 671 0.09 11.99 -1.89
C LYS A 671 -0.47 13.34 -2.42
N LYS A 672 0.34 14.09 -3.20
CA LYS A 672 0.20 15.49 -3.72
C LYS A 672 0.77 16.51 -2.71
N ASN A 673 1.43 17.65 -3.00
CA ASN A 673 1.90 18.44 -4.19
C ASN A 673 3.20 19.22 -3.71
N ASP A 674 3.91 20.23 -4.28
CA ASP A 674 4.17 20.79 -5.64
C ASP A 674 5.54 21.58 -5.67
N ASN A 675 6.64 21.03 -6.24
CA ASN A 675 7.88 21.76 -6.69
C ASN A 675 8.89 22.42 -5.69
N ILE A 676 10.18 22.02 -5.75
CA ILE A 676 11.37 22.79 -5.25
C ILE A 676 12.33 23.10 -6.43
N VAL A 677 13.52 23.65 -6.14
CA VAL A 677 14.61 24.11 -7.01
C VAL A 677 15.64 22.99 -7.32
N LEU A 678 16.60 23.28 -8.20
CA LEU A 678 17.74 22.43 -8.58
C LEU A 678 18.92 22.61 -7.60
N HIS A 679 19.35 21.53 -6.94
CA HIS A 679 20.53 21.51 -6.06
C HIS A 679 21.61 20.58 -6.63
N PRO A 680 22.61 21.09 -7.37
CA PRO A 680 23.68 20.28 -7.96
C PRO A 680 24.83 20.00 -6.98
N ASP A 681 24.96 20.80 -5.91
CA ASP A 681 26.13 20.79 -5.03
C ASP A 681 26.31 19.49 -4.25
N TRP A 682 25.22 18.80 -3.92
CA TRP A 682 25.29 17.46 -3.33
C TRP A 682 26.14 16.48 -4.18
N LEU A 683 26.08 16.58 -5.51
CA LEU A 683 26.89 15.73 -6.41
C LEU A 683 28.37 16.12 -6.38
N VAL A 684 28.73 17.37 -6.10
CA VAL A 684 30.14 17.78 -5.96
C VAL A 684 30.70 17.30 -4.61
N GLU A 685 29.90 17.42 -3.56
CA GLU A 685 30.27 17.14 -2.17
C GLU A 685 30.29 15.64 -1.82
N ASN A 686 29.45 14.83 -2.50
CA ASN A 686 29.29 13.40 -2.24
C ASN A 686 29.89 12.52 -3.35
N GLN A 687 30.76 13.09 -4.20
CA GLN A 687 31.58 12.31 -5.13
C GLN A 687 32.80 11.74 -4.39
N ASP A 688 33.07 10.45 -4.56
CA ASP A 688 34.23 9.80 -3.94
C ASP A 688 35.53 10.00 -4.73
N SER A 689 36.64 9.51 -4.17
CA SER A 689 37.98 9.58 -4.77
C SER A 689 38.17 8.73 -6.03
N THR A 690 37.16 7.98 -6.47
CA THR A 690 37.14 7.26 -7.75
C THR A 690 36.32 7.99 -8.83
N GLY A 691 35.79 9.19 -8.50
CA GLY A 691 34.87 9.94 -9.35
C GLY A 691 33.43 9.42 -9.29
N GLY A 692 33.16 8.47 -8.41
CA GLY A 692 31.87 7.80 -8.30
C GLY A 692 30.90 8.46 -7.32
N TRP A 693 29.61 8.15 -7.50
CA TRP A 693 28.61 8.34 -6.46
C TRP A 693 28.19 6.96 -5.89
N PRO A 694 28.78 6.52 -4.76
CA PRO A 694 28.59 5.17 -4.24
C PRO A 694 27.20 5.00 -3.61
N VAL A 695 26.55 3.86 -3.85
CA VAL A 695 25.23 3.54 -3.30
C VAL A 695 25.40 2.88 -1.91
N PRO A 696 24.93 3.51 -0.81
CA PRO A 696 25.26 3.08 0.56
C PRO A 696 24.43 1.89 1.08
N VAL A 697 23.84 1.06 0.20
CA VAL A 697 22.97 -0.07 0.57
C VAL A 697 23.18 -1.28 -0.34
N GLU A 698 22.93 -2.48 0.18
CA GLU A 698 22.98 -3.73 -0.60
C GLU A 698 21.93 -3.72 -1.73
N ARG A 699 22.31 -4.24 -2.90
CA ARG A 699 21.39 -4.47 -4.02
C ARG A 699 21.35 -5.95 -4.39
N SER A 700 20.26 -6.62 -4.04
CA SER A 700 19.95 -8.00 -4.44
C SER A 700 19.14 -8.07 -5.74
N ILE A 701 19.63 -8.82 -6.72
CA ILE A 701 19.03 -9.07 -8.05
C ILE A 701 18.86 -10.59 -8.22
N ALA A 702 17.86 -10.99 -9.03
CA ALA A 702 17.57 -12.38 -9.37
C ALA A 702 17.58 -13.34 -8.16
N GLU A 703 16.69 -13.12 -7.17
CA GLU A 703 16.54 -14.00 -5.99
C GLU A 703 17.84 -14.16 -5.16
N ARG A 704 18.62 -13.08 -5.02
CA ARG A 704 19.97 -13.05 -4.42
C ARG A 704 21.04 -13.84 -5.19
N LYS A 705 20.80 -14.30 -6.43
CA LYS A 705 21.84 -14.89 -7.30
C LYS A 705 22.89 -13.85 -7.72
N LEU A 706 22.52 -12.57 -7.76
CA LEU A 706 23.42 -11.44 -7.99
C LEU A 706 23.26 -10.45 -6.83
N VAL A 707 24.34 -10.14 -6.10
CA VAL A 707 24.31 -9.22 -4.95
C VAL A 707 25.46 -8.22 -5.04
N LEU A 708 25.14 -6.93 -4.91
CA LEU A 708 26.13 -5.88 -4.76
C LEU A 708 26.17 -5.43 -3.29
N PRO A 709 27.34 -5.46 -2.60
CA PRO A 709 27.48 -4.93 -1.25
C PRO A 709 27.42 -3.38 -1.27
N PRO A 710 27.09 -2.73 -0.14
CA PRO A 710 27.14 -1.26 -0.02
C PRO A 710 28.45 -0.66 -0.53
N GLY A 711 28.37 0.45 -1.26
CA GLY A 711 29.51 1.12 -1.90
C GLY A 711 29.55 1.00 -3.43
N TRP A 712 28.67 0.19 -4.03
CA TRP A 712 28.61 -0.03 -5.49
C TRP A 712 28.21 1.22 -6.28
N HIS A 713 28.78 1.39 -7.47
CA HIS A 713 28.48 2.48 -8.41
C HIS A 713 27.54 2.03 -9.54
N SER A 714 27.04 2.99 -10.34
CA SER A 714 26.13 2.68 -11.45
C SER A 714 26.39 3.59 -12.64
N ALA A 715 26.49 3.06 -13.86
CA ALA A 715 26.62 3.85 -15.08
C ALA A 715 25.43 4.82 -15.26
N MET A 716 24.24 4.42 -14.81
CA MET A 716 23.05 5.28 -14.79
C MET A 716 23.14 6.38 -13.72
N ALA A 717 23.87 6.18 -12.62
CA ALA A 717 24.18 7.24 -11.66
C ALA A 717 25.17 8.24 -12.29
N GLN A 718 26.28 7.73 -12.84
CA GLN A 718 27.30 8.57 -13.45
C GLN A 718 26.70 9.40 -14.60
N GLY A 719 25.94 8.78 -15.51
CA GLY A 719 25.30 9.46 -16.64
C GLY A 719 24.40 10.63 -16.25
N HIS A 720 23.43 10.42 -15.34
CA HIS A 720 22.59 11.52 -14.87
C HIS A 720 23.42 12.57 -14.10
N GLY A 721 24.47 12.17 -13.38
CA GLY A 721 25.40 13.08 -12.72
C GLY A 721 26.10 14.02 -13.70
N LEU A 722 26.67 13.47 -14.78
CA LEU A 722 27.26 14.25 -15.89
C LEU A 722 26.23 15.22 -16.50
N SER A 723 25.01 14.75 -16.78
CA SER A 723 23.92 15.57 -17.32
C SER A 723 23.48 16.71 -16.38
N VAL A 724 23.60 16.55 -15.06
CA VAL A 724 23.36 17.64 -14.08
C VAL A 724 24.54 18.59 -14.03
N LEU A 725 25.77 18.08 -13.91
CA LEU A 725 26.97 18.88 -13.66
C LEU A 725 27.36 19.74 -14.87
N THR A 726 27.23 19.22 -16.09
CA THR A 726 27.42 19.99 -17.34
C THR A 726 26.44 21.16 -17.45
N ARG A 727 25.16 20.93 -17.11
CA ARG A 727 24.12 21.97 -17.02
C ARG A 727 24.37 22.96 -15.87
N ALA A 728 24.85 22.50 -14.72
CA ALA A 728 25.17 23.36 -13.57
C ALA A 728 26.36 24.28 -13.88
N TYR A 729 27.43 23.73 -14.47
CA TYR A 729 28.56 24.52 -14.99
C TYR A 729 28.06 25.62 -15.96
N LYS A 730 27.24 25.27 -16.95
CA LYS A 730 26.69 26.23 -17.91
C LYS A 730 25.59 27.17 -17.40
N LEU A 731 25.07 26.95 -16.20
CA LEU A 731 24.10 27.85 -15.56
C LEU A 731 24.75 28.81 -14.56
N PHE A 732 25.88 28.42 -13.95
CA PHE A 732 26.48 29.13 -12.83
C PHE A 732 27.92 29.59 -13.05
N ASP A 733 28.60 29.12 -14.10
CA ASP A 733 30.00 29.44 -14.45
C ASP A 733 31.00 29.17 -13.30
N LYS A 734 30.86 27.99 -12.66
CA LYS A 734 31.69 27.55 -11.53
C LYS A 734 32.43 26.26 -11.84
N GLU A 735 33.75 26.32 -11.88
CA GLU A 735 34.66 25.22 -12.22
C GLU A 735 34.43 23.94 -11.41
N LYS A 736 34.02 24.06 -10.14
CA LYS A 736 33.73 22.89 -9.26
C LYS A 736 32.75 21.88 -9.87
N TYR A 737 31.85 22.32 -10.76
CA TYR A 737 30.93 21.42 -11.47
C TYR A 737 31.60 20.72 -12.66
N LEU A 738 32.53 21.39 -13.34
CA LEU A 738 33.33 20.82 -14.42
C LEU A 738 34.34 19.80 -13.88
N ASP A 739 35.05 20.13 -12.79
CA ASP A 739 35.96 19.21 -12.09
C ASP A 739 35.24 17.91 -11.68
N ALA A 740 34.05 18.03 -11.10
CA ALA A 740 33.24 16.88 -10.70
C ALA A 740 32.75 16.07 -11.91
N ALA A 741 32.41 16.72 -13.04
CA ALA A 741 32.05 16.02 -14.27
C ALA A 741 33.26 15.26 -14.87
N ILE A 742 34.45 15.87 -14.86
CA ILE A 742 35.70 15.28 -15.36
C ILE A 742 36.06 14.01 -14.58
N ARG A 743 36.00 14.03 -13.24
CA ARG A 743 36.16 12.79 -12.44
C ARG A 743 35.03 11.79 -12.70
N GLY A 744 33.83 12.29 -13.01
CA GLY A 744 32.62 11.49 -13.24
C GLY A 744 32.73 10.46 -14.37
N ILE A 745 33.65 10.65 -15.34
CA ILE A 745 33.87 9.69 -16.43
C ILE A 745 34.84 8.54 -16.12
N ASP A 746 35.59 8.59 -15.02
CA ASP A 746 36.68 7.62 -14.78
C ASP A 746 36.20 6.19 -14.52
N LEU A 747 35.03 6.00 -13.90
CA LEU A 747 34.43 4.67 -13.70
C LEU A 747 34.05 3.95 -15.01
N PHE A 748 33.81 4.68 -16.10
CA PHE A 748 33.55 4.11 -17.43
C PHE A 748 34.81 3.54 -18.11
N LYS A 749 35.99 3.76 -17.51
CA LYS A 749 37.29 3.23 -17.96
C LYS A 749 37.69 1.95 -17.21
N LYS A 750 36.85 1.46 -16.29
CA LYS A 750 37.21 0.46 -15.27
C LYS A 750 36.18 -0.69 -15.19
N ASN A 751 36.63 -1.93 -15.04
CA ASN A 751 35.72 -3.08 -14.98
C ASN A 751 34.93 -3.15 -13.67
N SER A 752 33.74 -3.75 -13.73
CA SER A 752 32.84 -4.01 -12.61
C SER A 752 33.52 -4.84 -11.50
N SER A 753 34.38 -5.80 -11.88
CA SER A 753 35.22 -6.58 -10.95
C SER A 753 36.14 -5.72 -10.09
N ASP A 754 36.57 -4.58 -10.64
CA ASP A 754 37.60 -3.73 -10.06
C ASP A 754 36.96 -2.54 -9.31
N GLY A 755 35.62 -2.53 -9.16
CA GLY A 755 34.86 -1.38 -8.66
C GLY A 755 34.71 -0.25 -9.68
N GLY A 756 34.59 -0.59 -10.96
CA GLY A 756 34.16 0.30 -12.04
C GLY A 756 32.71 0.02 -12.47
N VAL A 757 32.33 0.45 -13.68
CA VAL A 757 30.99 0.16 -14.26
C VAL A 757 31.02 -0.54 -15.62
N VAL A 758 32.20 -0.94 -16.13
CA VAL A 758 32.29 -1.69 -17.39
C VAL A 758 32.05 -3.19 -17.16
N ALA A 759 31.24 -3.81 -17.99
CA ALA A 759 31.15 -5.26 -18.16
C ALA A 759 31.37 -5.62 -19.64
N HIS A 760 31.63 -6.89 -19.94
CA HIS A 760 31.80 -7.36 -21.32
C HIS A 760 30.83 -8.51 -21.62
N PHE A 761 30.19 -8.47 -22.78
CA PHE A 761 29.24 -9.48 -23.26
C PHE A 761 29.65 -9.91 -24.68
N PHE A 762 30.15 -11.14 -24.83
CA PHE A 762 30.81 -11.60 -26.07
C PHE A 762 31.84 -10.58 -26.60
N ASP A 763 32.74 -10.14 -25.70
CA ASP A 763 33.79 -9.14 -25.94
C ASP A 763 33.31 -7.74 -26.37
N VAL A 764 31.99 -7.48 -26.30
CA VAL A 764 31.41 -6.15 -26.47
C VAL A 764 31.32 -5.45 -25.10
N PRO A 765 31.91 -4.26 -24.91
CA PRO A 765 31.85 -3.54 -23.65
C PRO A 765 30.45 -2.94 -23.39
N TRP A 766 30.07 -2.85 -22.13
CA TRP A 766 28.77 -2.35 -21.68
C TRP A 766 28.93 -1.55 -20.38
N TYR A 767 28.11 -0.54 -20.16
CA TYR A 767 28.12 0.27 -18.94
C TYR A 767 26.92 -0.10 -18.06
N GLU A 768 27.19 -0.71 -16.92
CA GLU A 768 26.20 -1.39 -16.10
C GLU A 768 25.34 -0.45 -15.24
N GLU A 769 24.01 -0.64 -15.24
CA GLU A 769 23.15 -0.06 -14.21
C GLU A 769 23.44 -0.68 -12.84
N TYR A 770 23.79 -1.98 -12.82
CA TYR A 770 24.20 -2.74 -11.64
C TYR A 770 25.45 -3.56 -12.02
N PRO A 771 26.67 -3.19 -11.56
CA PRO A 771 27.93 -3.83 -11.94
C PRO A 771 28.10 -5.22 -11.28
N THR A 772 27.22 -6.16 -11.60
CA THR A 772 27.19 -7.51 -11.04
C THR A 772 28.21 -8.43 -11.71
N THR A 773 28.51 -9.56 -11.09
CA THR A 773 29.29 -10.64 -11.69
C THR A 773 28.51 -11.96 -11.56
N PRO A 774 28.10 -12.62 -12.66
CA PRO A 774 28.14 -12.13 -14.04
C PRO A 774 27.36 -10.82 -14.24
N GLY A 775 27.63 -10.11 -15.34
CA GLY A 775 26.98 -8.85 -15.68
C GLY A 775 25.46 -8.97 -15.82
N SER A 776 24.76 -7.87 -15.58
CA SER A 776 23.30 -7.76 -15.67
C SER A 776 22.85 -7.29 -17.05
N PHE A 777 23.58 -6.36 -17.65
CA PHE A 777 23.32 -5.76 -18.95
C PHE A 777 21.92 -5.12 -19.07
N VAL A 778 21.54 -4.28 -18.10
CA VAL A 778 20.25 -3.54 -18.12
C VAL A 778 20.25 -2.47 -19.23
N LEU A 779 19.20 -2.48 -20.06
CA LEU A 779 19.11 -1.64 -21.27
C LEU A 779 18.89 -0.15 -20.98
N ASN A 780 17.93 0.21 -20.13
CA ASN A 780 17.63 1.63 -19.87
C ASN A 780 18.81 2.37 -19.22
N GLY A 781 19.48 1.76 -18.23
CA GLY A 781 20.55 2.40 -17.49
C GLY A 781 21.79 2.64 -18.35
N PHE A 782 22.09 1.69 -19.25
CA PHE A 782 23.13 1.86 -20.26
C PHE A 782 22.81 3.05 -21.19
N MET A 783 21.62 3.12 -21.78
CA MET A 783 21.26 4.23 -22.67
C MET A 783 21.24 5.59 -21.94
N TYR A 784 20.78 5.67 -20.69
CA TYR A 784 20.92 6.89 -19.88
C TYR A 784 22.38 7.28 -19.62
N SER A 785 23.28 6.30 -19.48
CA SER A 785 24.71 6.56 -19.33
C SER A 785 25.33 7.17 -20.60
N LEU A 786 24.87 6.74 -21.79
CA LEU A 786 25.30 7.30 -23.08
C LEU A 786 24.85 8.77 -23.21
N ILE A 787 23.63 9.12 -22.82
CA ILE A 787 23.17 10.53 -22.85
C ILE A 787 24.05 11.42 -21.95
N GLY A 788 24.49 10.92 -20.78
CA GLY A 788 25.40 11.68 -19.90
C GLY A 788 26.79 11.89 -20.48
N LEU A 789 27.37 10.84 -21.10
CA LEU A 789 28.65 10.93 -21.82
C LEU A 789 28.55 11.86 -23.03
N TYR A 790 27.41 11.85 -23.73
CA TYR A 790 27.10 12.77 -24.82
C TYR A 790 27.03 14.21 -24.32
N ASP A 791 26.24 14.49 -23.27
CA ASP A 791 26.09 15.83 -22.70
C ASP A 791 27.44 16.47 -22.35
N MET A 792 28.37 15.70 -21.78
CA MET A 792 29.74 16.16 -21.50
C MET A 792 30.59 16.31 -22.77
N SER A 793 30.46 15.41 -23.76
CA SER A 793 31.20 15.51 -25.03
C SER A 793 30.83 16.76 -25.86
N GLN A 794 29.63 17.31 -25.67
CA GLN A 794 29.16 18.52 -26.35
C GLN A 794 29.50 19.82 -25.59
N LEU A 795 30.24 19.74 -24.48
CA LEU A 795 30.51 20.90 -23.63
C LEU A 795 31.63 21.79 -24.18
N THR A 796 31.29 22.97 -24.69
CA THR A 796 32.31 23.98 -25.07
C THR A 796 32.80 24.75 -23.84
N VAL A 797 34.09 24.66 -23.51
CA VAL A 797 34.74 25.42 -22.42
C VAL A 797 35.67 26.50 -23.01
N PRO A 798 35.42 27.80 -22.76
CA PRO A 798 36.34 28.87 -23.17
C PRO A 798 37.70 28.71 -22.48
N ASN A 799 38.80 28.93 -23.20
CA ASN A 799 40.17 28.84 -22.68
C ASN A 799 40.51 27.51 -21.97
N ALA A 800 39.86 26.41 -22.36
CA ALA A 800 40.08 25.09 -21.78
C ALA A 800 41.56 24.70 -21.77
N ASN A 801 42.05 24.22 -20.63
CA ASN A 801 43.38 23.61 -20.56
C ASN A 801 43.39 22.22 -21.25
N SER A 802 44.58 21.64 -21.39
CA SER A 802 44.76 20.33 -22.03
C SER A 802 43.94 19.22 -21.36
N THR A 803 43.94 19.15 -20.03
CA THR A 803 43.22 18.12 -19.25
C THR A 803 41.71 18.21 -19.42
N VAL A 804 41.13 19.41 -19.40
CA VAL A 804 39.70 19.65 -19.67
C VAL A 804 39.35 19.22 -21.09
N SER A 805 40.16 19.62 -22.07
CA SER A 805 39.96 19.29 -23.49
C SER A 805 40.05 17.78 -23.74
N GLU A 806 41.01 17.12 -23.10
CA GLU A 806 41.19 15.67 -23.16
C GLU A 806 40.01 14.93 -22.53
N ALA A 807 39.54 15.33 -21.35
CA ALA A 807 38.40 14.70 -20.68
C ALA A 807 37.10 14.80 -21.49
N ILE A 808 36.85 15.95 -22.14
CA ILE A 808 35.71 16.12 -23.05
C ILE A 808 35.82 15.19 -24.27
N SER A 809 37.02 15.06 -24.84
CA SER A 809 37.29 14.11 -25.94
C SER A 809 37.10 12.65 -25.51
N GLN A 810 37.64 12.25 -24.35
CA GLN A 810 37.49 10.91 -23.77
C GLN A 810 36.00 10.58 -23.51
N SER A 811 35.20 11.54 -23.02
CA SER A 811 33.74 11.35 -22.88
C SER A 811 33.07 11.06 -24.23
N GLY A 812 33.50 11.73 -25.29
CA GLY A 812 33.07 11.45 -26.66
C GLY A 812 33.53 10.09 -27.22
N GLU A 813 34.66 9.55 -26.77
CA GLU A 813 35.17 8.21 -27.13
C GLU A 813 34.41 7.10 -26.42
N LEU A 814 34.13 7.28 -25.12
CA LEU A 814 33.27 6.40 -24.33
C LEU A 814 31.84 6.38 -24.91
N TYR A 815 31.29 7.54 -25.25
CA TYR A 815 29.99 7.63 -25.95
C TYR A 815 29.98 6.83 -27.26
N ARG A 816 30.94 7.05 -28.16
CA ARG A 816 31.06 6.31 -29.44
C ARG A 816 31.23 4.81 -29.25
N THR A 817 32.04 4.39 -28.27
CA THR A 817 32.21 2.98 -27.89
C THR A 817 30.90 2.36 -27.41
N GLY A 818 30.15 3.09 -26.57
CA GLY A 818 28.84 2.70 -26.09
C GLY A 818 27.79 2.60 -27.20
N ILE A 819 27.73 3.54 -28.15
CA ILE A 819 26.83 3.50 -29.32
C ILE A 819 27.15 2.29 -30.23
N GLY A 820 28.43 2.03 -30.51
CA GLY A 820 28.85 0.85 -31.25
C GLY A 820 28.45 -0.47 -30.57
N SER A 821 28.46 -0.47 -29.24
CA SER A 821 28.08 -1.63 -28.41
C SER A 821 26.56 -1.81 -28.31
N LEU A 822 25.81 -0.71 -28.18
CA LEU A 822 24.35 -0.69 -28.31
C LEU A 822 23.93 -1.34 -29.63
N ARG A 823 24.51 -0.90 -30.75
CA ARG A 823 24.17 -1.44 -32.08
C ARG A 823 24.39 -2.96 -32.21
N LYS A 824 25.44 -3.50 -31.59
CA LYS A 824 25.73 -4.95 -31.61
C LYS A 824 24.74 -5.75 -30.78
N LEU A 825 24.35 -5.26 -29.60
CA LEU A 825 23.58 -6.03 -28.62
C LEU A 825 22.07 -5.72 -28.62
N LEU A 826 21.62 -4.62 -29.24
CA LEU A 826 20.21 -4.23 -29.33
C LEU A 826 19.25 -5.35 -29.80
N PRO A 827 19.60 -6.22 -30.77
CA PRO A 827 18.74 -7.34 -31.17
C PRO A 827 18.42 -8.31 -30.04
N LEU A 828 19.30 -8.47 -29.05
CA LEU A 828 19.12 -9.40 -27.93
C LEU A 828 18.08 -8.92 -26.93
N PHE A 829 17.67 -7.65 -26.99
CA PHE A 829 16.60 -7.10 -26.17
C PHE A 829 15.23 -7.11 -26.86
N ASP A 830 15.16 -7.51 -28.13
CA ASP A 830 13.93 -7.53 -28.93
C ASP A 830 13.28 -8.93 -28.88
N THR A 831 12.04 -9.03 -28.39
CA THR A 831 11.32 -10.32 -28.30
C THR A 831 10.41 -10.59 -29.51
N GLY A 832 10.48 -9.76 -30.55
CA GLY A 832 9.52 -9.77 -31.66
C GLY A 832 8.12 -9.28 -31.27
N SER A 833 7.89 -8.88 -30.02
CA SER A 833 6.56 -8.50 -29.49
C SER A 833 6.61 -7.60 -28.23
N GLY A 834 7.79 -7.09 -27.89
CA GLY A 834 8.09 -6.33 -26.68
C GLY A 834 9.60 -6.15 -26.53
N THR A 835 10.09 -5.81 -25.34
CA THR A 835 11.53 -5.85 -25.03
C THR A 835 11.86 -6.58 -23.74
N ILE A 836 13.10 -7.06 -23.64
CA ILE A 836 13.68 -7.60 -22.41
C ILE A 836 14.28 -6.42 -21.61
N TYR A 837 14.23 -6.48 -20.28
CA TYR A 837 14.83 -5.47 -19.40
C TYR A 837 16.36 -5.60 -19.32
N ASP A 838 16.87 -6.84 -19.28
CA ASP A 838 18.28 -7.16 -19.09
C ASP A 838 18.65 -8.55 -19.62
N LEU A 839 19.96 -8.81 -19.79
CA LEU A 839 20.47 -10.06 -20.36
C LEU A 839 20.83 -11.12 -19.30
N ARG A 840 20.35 -11.02 -18.05
CA ARG A 840 20.60 -12.03 -17.00
C ARG A 840 20.20 -13.43 -17.43
N HIS A 841 19.23 -13.54 -18.33
CA HIS A 841 18.70 -14.80 -18.83
C HIS A 841 19.78 -15.62 -19.56
N VAL A 842 20.72 -14.95 -20.24
CA VAL A 842 21.91 -15.58 -20.83
C VAL A 842 22.94 -15.90 -19.75
N GLY A 843 23.28 -14.92 -18.89
CA GLY A 843 24.34 -15.07 -17.88
C GLY A 843 24.03 -16.01 -16.71
N LEU A 844 22.74 -16.28 -16.43
CA LEU A 844 22.28 -17.14 -15.33
C LEU A 844 21.50 -18.38 -15.81
N ALA A 845 21.35 -18.58 -17.12
CA ALA A 845 20.49 -19.62 -17.72
C ALA A 845 19.06 -19.64 -17.15
N THR A 846 18.42 -18.47 -17.05
CA THR A 846 17.04 -18.29 -16.55
C THR A 846 16.08 -17.84 -17.65
N ALA A 847 14.78 -17.78 -17.37
CA ALA A 847 13.83 -17.14 -18.27
C ALA A 847 14.14 -15.64 -18.51
N PRO A 848 13.81 -15.08 -19.69
CA PRO A 848 13.91 -13.65 -19.97
C PRO A 848 13.20 -12.76 -18.95
N ASN A 849 13.93 -11.78 -18.40
CA ASN A 849 13.33 -10.74 -17.56
C ASN A 849 12.65 -9.69 -18.44
N LEU A 850 11.40 -9.94 -18.84
CA LEU A 850 10.66 -9.05 -19.75
C LEU A 850 10.48 -7.64 -19.18
N ALA A 851 10.68 -6.62 -20.02
CA ALA A 851 10.40 -5.24 -19.66
C ALA A 851 8.88 -5.03 -19.58
N ARG A 852 8.39 -4.61 -18.41
CA ARG A 852 7.02 -4.10 -18.26
C ARG A 852 6.78 -2.91 -19.20
N TRP A 853 5.52 -2.68 -19.59
CA TRP A 853 5.17 -1.64 -20.57
C TRP A 853 5.65 -0.22 -20.22
N ASP A 854 5.83 0.10 -18.93
CA ASP A 854 6.48 1.34 -18.48
C ASP A 854 7.96 1.42 -18.88
N TYR A 855 8.73 0.36 -18.62
CA TYR A 855 10.11 0.25 -19.08
C TYR A 855 10.24 0.11 -20.60
N HIS A 856 9.31 -0.59 -21.27
CA HIS A 856 9.27 -0.65 -22.73
C HIS A 856 9.09 0.75 -23.35
N ALA A 857 8.20 1.58 -22.78
CA ALA A 857 8.05 2.98 -23.20
C ALA A 857 9.30 3.82 -22.94
N VAL A 858 10.05 3.54 -21.87
CA VAL A 858 11.37 4.16 -21.63
C VAL A 858 12.40 3.70 -22.65
N HIS A 859 12.45 2.41 -23.01
CA HIS A 859 13.32 1.88 -24.06
C HIS A 859 13.03 2.52 -25.42
N VAL A 860 11.75 2.63 -25.81
CA VAL A 860 11.30 3.35 -27.00
C VAL A 860 11.75 4.81 -26.99
N TYR A 861 11.51 5.54 -25.89
CA TYR A 861 11.85 6.95 -25.80
C TYR A 861 13.38 7.17 -25.91
N LEU A 862 14.16 6.40 -25.15
CA LEU A 862 15.62 6.48 -25.15
C LEU A 862 16.21 6.11 -26.53
N LEU A 863 15.69 5.07 -27.18
CA LEU A 863 16.20 4.66 -28.49
C LEU A 863 15.84 5.66 -29.60
N LYS A 864 14.65 6.27 -29.58
CA LYS A 864 14.33 7.42 -30.46
C LYS A 864 15.21 8.64 -30.16
N TRP A 865 15.50 8.91 -28.89
CA TRP A 865 16.35 10.02 -28.49
C TRP A 865 17.79 9.85 -29.00
N ILE A 866 18.36 8.65 -28.88
CA ILE A 866 19.66 8.29 -29.46
C ILE A 866 19.60 8.34 -31.00
N ALA A 867 18.55 7.81 -31.63
CA ALA A 867 18.39 7.88 -33.08
C ALA A 867 18.35 9.33 -33.61
N ASN A 868 17.70 10.25 -32.88
CA ASN A 868 17.64 11.68 -33.22
C ASN A 868 18.97 12.42 -32.96
N ILE A 869 19.84 11.90 -32.09
CA ILE A 869 21.20 12.44 -31.84
C ILE A 869 22.16 11.97 -32.93
N GLU A 870 22.21 10.65 -33.18
CA GLU A 870 23.11 10.01 -34.15
C GLU A 870 22.65 10.18 -35.62
N ASN A 871 21.40 10.61 -35.84
CA ASN A 871 20.71 10.55 -37.14
C ASN A 871 20.69 9.11 -37.72
N ASP A 872 20.46 8.12 -36.85
CA ASP A 872 20.63 6.70 -37.18
C ASP A 872 19.32 5.99 -37.56
N GLU A 873 19.25 5.52 -38.81
CA GLU A 873 18.06 4.87 -39.35
C GLU A 873 17.78 3.49 -38.73
N TYR A 874 18.80 2.76 -38.26
CA TYR A 874 18.64 1.42 -37.67
C TYR A 874 18.05 1.49 -36.25
N PHE A 875 18.54 2.41 -35.42
CA PHE A 875 17.92 2.74 -34.13
C PHE A 875 16.52 3.32 -34.34
N GLY A 876 16.36 4.22 -35.32
CA GLY A 876 15.07 4.79 -35.70
C GLY A 876 14.01 3.72 -36.00
N LYS A 877 14.30 2.83 -36.97
CA LYS A 877 13.44 1.70 -37.38
C LYS A 877 13.20 0.68 -36.27
N THR A 878 14.18 0.46 -35.40
CA THR A 878 14.01 -0.46 -34.25
C THR A 878 13.09 0.13 -33.20
N ALA A 879 13.19 1.43 -32.92
CA ALA A 879 12.25 2.10 -32.03
C ALA A 879 10.83 2.18 -32.63
N ASP A 880 10.67 2.36 -33.94
CA ASP A 880 9.35 2.28 -34.60
C ASP A 880 8.74 0.88 -34.49
N ARG A 881 9.54 -0.17 -34.70
CA ARG A 881 9.13 -1.56 -34.50
C ARG A 881 8.69 -1.83 -33.06
N TRP A 882 9.32 -1.20 -32.07
CA TRP A 882 8.92 -1.30 -30.67
C TRP A 882 7.66 -0.48 -30.34
N ILE A 883 7.48 0.71 -30.93
CA ILE A 883 6.20 1.45 -30.86
C ILE A 883 5.07 0.59 -31.41
N ASP A 884 5.29 -0.11 -32.52
CA ASP A 884 4.33 -1.05 -33.12
C ASP A 884 3.93 -2.20 -32.19
N TYR A 885 4.85 -2.71 -31.34
CA TYR A 885 4.54 -3.74 -30.34
C TYR A 885 3.58 -3.24 -29.26
N ALA A 886 3.63 -1.95 -28.90
CA ALA A 886 2.69 -1.33 -27.97
C ALA A 886 1.22 -1.42 -28.45
N TYR A 887 1.03 -1.53 -29.77
CA TYR A 887 -0.26 -1.66 -30.47
C TYR A 887 -0.52 -3.11 -30.98
N GLY A 888 0.18 -4.10 -30.45
CA GLY A 888 -0.12 -5.52 -30.70
C GLY A 888 0.43 -6.11 -32.01
N ARG A 889 1.12 -5.31 -32.82
CA ARG A 889 1.89 -5.82 -33.95
C ARG A 889 3.06 -6.67 -33.44
N LYS A 890 3.60 -7.53 -34.31
CA LYS A 890 4.70 -8.45 -33.99
C LYS A 890 5.69 -8.48 -35.15
N ALA A 891 6.93 -8.89 -34.87
CA ALA A 891 7.84 -9.31 -35.93
C ALA A 891 7.20 -10.47 -36.71
N LYS A 892 7.50 -10.55 -38.02
CA LYS A 892 7.09 -11.70 -38.83
C LYS A 892 7.80 -12.96 -38.32
N HIS A 893 7.06 -14.04 -38.17
CA HIS A 893 7.65 -15.38 -38.12
C HIS A 893 8.09 -15.80 -39.54
N ASN A 894 8.79 -16.93 -39.60
CA ASN A 894 9.22 -17.58 -40.84
C ASN A 894 8.10 -18.39 -41.52
#